data_AF-A0A972XIF7-F1
#
_entry.id   AF-A0A972XIF7-F1
#
_cell.length_a   1.000
_cell.length_b   1.000
_cell.length_c   1.000
_cell.angle_alpha   90.00
_cell.angle_beta   90.00
_cell.angle_gamma   90.00
#
_symmetry.space_group_name_H-M   'P 1'
#
loop_
_entity.id
_entity.type
_entity.pdbx_description
1 polymer ?
#
loop_
_entity_poly.entity_id
_entity_poly.type
_entity_poly.pdbx_seq_one_letter_code
_entity_poly.pdbx_strand_id
1 'polypeptide(L)'
;MNLRRVAMPALSLALLASGFPLSIGLATPAQAATTKSYTFEQLVDTVPVTPPLYVGYRGPTQFIPAATALKKDAKGCNLRQRMIISLAQVKPTVGARCKMTGGTWVTALGATVKTAKGLNIAPTMSYKQAWGQGAYAWTPAQRLAWATNTTTAPTKTRAKGVTPLQVTQKLYTAQELAALSRATSHAAAESDELRQWVATCGREIGCLFYVSSAWRQLTAFGQVDLQAGVDACNGVVARLTNVTAWGLSMSPDEIADLKARTDRCASNTLYTVEDFAALNGIAAAVQPAVVPEGASEGSAAGGGLTLPFTGYAAPVTAPVKSSLFGLTAPVDWVSPEVQTGSLRLWDVGVSWKEIETAKGVYDWSKLNATVQRASALGAGVLYVLGNTPAWASGGKGDSAPPTNLDDAADFLKAICTKYGGLIGSYEVWNEGNISRYWSGTQQQLADLTEKANAALKGCSGSVQVVAASTGVRASGTFANQYTQYLLALKEKNWPVDAFSVHAYPLPNGTPTTRIDLVAQFKTMLAVNGAPADREILDTELNYGLASSSEGRVPLSDATTAAYISQSFIQSVQYGIDSTYWYLWSGSDYDLLGGQLNPGTPAAKQGWRTTYSWLVGSRMQRCGTAGPSGSVQVCQLTGADGKNYSLLWTDTATSKVDATGLGSTLCRLDGSCAAVGSVTSVDVTESPIRIGG
;
A
#
# COMPACT_ATOMS: atom_id res chain seq x y z
N MET A 1 -68.29 -0.76 24.26
CA MET A 1 -68.57 -1.27 25.61
C MET A 1 -67.57 -2.38 25.94
N ASN A 2 -67.22 -2.57 27.22
CA ASN A 2 -66.01 -3.27 27.67
C ASN A 2 -65.94 -4.80 27.46
N LEU A 3 -64.71 -5.26 27.18
CA LEU A 3 -63.98 -6.42 27.79
C LEU A 3 -64.76 -7.66 28.28
N ARG A 4 -64.32 -8.88 27.86
CA ARG A 4 -63.49 -9.80 28.69
C ARG A 4 -63.13 -11.14 27.99
N ARG A 5 -62.01 -11.75 28.41
CA ARG A 5 -61.55 -13.12 28.11
C ARG A 5 -62.00 -14.12 29.20
N VAL A 6 -62.16 -15.41 28.86
CA VAL A 6 -62.01 -16.66 29.68
C VAL A 6 -62.54 -17.85 28.83
N ALA A 7 -62.00 -19.10 28.81
CA ALA A 7 -60.68 -19.64 29.21
C ALA A 7 -60.39 -21.02 28.52
N MET A 8 -59.55 -21.86 29.16
CA MET A 8 -58.99 -23.18 28.75
C MET A 8 -60.00 -24.36 28.71
N PRO A 9 -59.64 -25.52 28.08
CA PRO A 9 -59.00 -26.60 28.87
C PRO A 9 -57.90 -27.47 28.18
N ALA A 10 -56.98 -27.94 29.03
CA ALA A 10 -56.33 -29.27 29.15
C ALA A 10 -55.59 -30.02 28.00
N LEU A 11 -54.45 -30.60 28.41
CA LEU A 11 -53.51 -31.52 27.75
C LEU A 11 -54.10 -32.80 27.11
N SER A 12 -53.39 -33.32 26.11
CA SER A 12 -53.03 -34.75 25.99
C SER A 12 -51.72 -34.93 25.21
N LEU A 13 -50.93 -35.95 25.58
CA LEU A 13 -49.56 -36.17 25.09
C LEU A 13 -49.53 -37.30 24.06
N ALA A 14 -48.86 -37.12 22.91
CA ALA A 14 -48.59 -38.18 21.96
C ALA A 14 -47.21 -37.99 21.28
N LEU A 15 -46.34 -38.99 21.38
CA LEU A 15 -45.09 -39.03 20.61
C LEU A 15 -45.39 -39.42 19.17
N LEU A 16 -44.90 -38.65 18.20
CA LEU A 16 -44.74 -39.08 16.82
C LEU A 16 -43.32 -38.77 16.34
N ALA A 17 -42.58 -39.81 15.98
CA ALA A 17 -41.22 -39.69 15.48
C ALA A 17 -41.24 -39.23 14.01
N SER A 18 -40.90 -37.96 13.76
CA SER A 18 -40.69 -37.43 12.41
C SER A 18 -39.22 -37.62 11.99
N GLY A 19 -38.94 -38.70 11.26
CA GLY A 19 -37.65 -38.88 10.61
C GLY A 19 -37.44 -37.86 9.50
N PHE A 20 -36.39 -37.02 9.62
CA PHE A 20 -35.95 -36.18 8.50
C PHE A 20 -35.30 -37.06 7.42
N PRO A 21 -35.72 -36.96 6.14
CA PRO A 21 -35.01 -37.64 5.07
C PRO A 21 -33.62 -37.00 4.91
N LEU A 22 -32.59 -37.83 4.97
CA LEU A 22 -31.21 -37.40 4.71
C LEU A 22 -31.07 -37.13 3.21
N SER A 23 -31.33 -35.90 2.77
CA SER A 23 -30.98 -35.47 1.41
C SER A 23 -29.46 -35.50 1.26
N ILE A 24 -28.94 -36.59 0.70
CA ILE A 24 -27.54 -36.70 0.30
C ILE A 24 -27.30 -35.61 -0.75
N GLY A 25 -26.67 -34.52 -0.33
CA GLY A 25 -26.25 -33.45 -1.22
C GLY A 25 -25.23 -34.00 -2.21
N LEU A 26 -25.68 -34.32 -3.42
CA LEU A 26 -24.80 -34.52 -4.56
C LEU A 26 -23.96 -33.25 -4.70
N ALA A 27 -22.64 -33.39 -4.62
CA ALA A 27 -21.73 -32.27 -4.75
C ALA A 27 -22.01 -31.56 -6.08
N THR A 28 -22.35 -30.27 -6.02
CA THR A 28 -22.44 -29.42 -7.21
C THR A 28 -21.13 -29.54 -7.98
N PRO A 29 -21.16 -29.80 -9.30
CA PRO A 29 -19.93 -29.87 -10.08
C PRO A 29 -19.16 -28.56 -9.92
N ALA A 30 -17.84 -28.66 -9.72
CA ALA A 30 -16.99 -27.49 -9.60
C ALA A 30 -17.18 -26.61 -10.84
N GLN A 31 -17.57 -25.37 -10.63
CA GLN A 31 -17.82 -24.42 -11.71
C GLN A 31 -16.50 -24.21 -12.45
N ALA A 32 -16.48 -24.44 -13.77
CA ALA A 32 -15.27 -24.26 -14.55
C ALA A 32 -14.95 -22.76 -14.66
N ALA A 33 -13.67 -22.40 -14.58
CA ALA A 33 -13.24 -21.03 -14.83
C ALA A 33 -13.61 -20.63 -16.26
N THR A 34 -14.22 -19.45 -16.44
CA THR A 34 -14.53 -18.94 -17.78
C THR A 34 -13.24 -18.57 -18.50
N THR A 35 -13.13 -19.00 -19.75
CA THR A 35 -11.95 -18.75 -20.58
C THR A 35 -12.13 -17.49 -21.44
N LYS A 36 -11.09 -16.64 -21.50
CA LYS A 36 -10.99 -15.46 -22.36
C LYS A 36 -9.74 -15.57 -23.25
N SER A 37 -9.73 -14.89 -24.39
CA SER A 37 -8.60 -14.87 -25.32
C SER A 37 -8.16 -13.45 -25.63
N TYR A 38 -6.85 -13.22 -25.63
CA TYR A 38 -6.23 -11.90 -25.77
C TYR A 38 -4.99 -11.98 -26.67
N THR A 39 -4.65 -10.91 -27.40
CA THR A 39 -3.29 -10.74 -27.97
C THR A 39 -2.27 -10.46 -26.86
N PHE A 40 -0.99 -10.38 -27.21
CA PHE A 40 0.06 -10.01 -26.25
C PHE A 40 -0.16 -8.59 -25.69
N GLU A 41 -0.44 -7.63 -26.56
CA GLU A 41 -0.71 -6.23 -26.19
C GLU A 41 -1.92 -6.15 -25.26
N GLN A 42 -3.00 -6.85 -25.61
CA GLN A 42 -4.21 -6.91 -24.81
C GLN A 42 -3.98 -7.52 -23.41
N LEU A 43 -3.09 -8.51 -23.26
CA LEU A 43 -2.70 -8.98 -21.93
C LEU A 43 -1.99 -7.89 -21.13
N VAL A 44 -1.02 -7.21 -21.74
CA VAL A 44 -0.25 -6.15 -21.07
C VAL A 44 -1.16 -4.99 -20.65
N ASP A 45 -2.10 -4.57 -21.50
CA ASP A 45 -3.02 -3.47 -21.21
C ASP A 45 -4.19 -3.86 -20.28
N THR A 46 -4.44 -5.15 -20.03
CA THR A 46 -5.45 -5.60 -19.04
C THR A 46 -4.88 -5.80 -17.64
N VAL A 47 -3.56 -5.80 -17.45
CA VAL A 47 -2.93 -5.95 -16.14
C VAL A 47 -2.92 -4.60 -15.40
N PRO A 48 -3.45 -4.53 -14.16
CA PRO A 48 -3.32 -3.34 -13.33
C PRO A 48 -1.85 -3.03 -13.03
N VAL A 49 -1.41 -1.81 -13.33
CA VAL A 49 -0.04 -1.35 -13.09
C VAL A 49 0.05 -0.77 -11.68
N THR A 50 0.84 -1.38 -10.80
CA THR A 50 0.89 -1.00 -9.37
C THR A 50 2.27 -1.28 -8.77
N PRO A 51 2.89 -0.31 -8.06
CA PRO A 51 4.08 -0.57 -7.25
C PRO A 51 3.86 -1.74 -6.25
N PRO A 52 4.82 -2.68 -6.11
CA PRO A 52 4.60 -3.92 -5.39
C PRO A 52 4.60 -3.73 -3.86
N LEU A 53 3.62 -4.32 -3.18
CA LEU A 53 3.44 -4.17 -1.74
C LEU A 53 3.91 -5.38 -0.91
N TYR A 54 4.98 -5.23 -0.12
CA TYR A 54 5.48 -6.32 0.72
C TYR A 54 5.07 -6.26 2.21
N VAL A 55 4.44 -5.18 2.69
CA VAL A 55 3.96 -5.10 4.09
C VAL A 55 2.96 -6.19 4.42
N GLY A 56 3.03 -6.69 5.65
CA GLY A 56 2.12 -7.73 6.13
C GLY A 56 2.50 -9.14 5.68
N TYR A 57 3.47 -9.29 4.77
CA TYR A 57 4.03 -10.59 4.43
C TYR A 57 4.86 -11.14 5.59
N ARG A 58 4.38 -12.23 6.19
CA ARG A 58 4.98 -12.96 7.32
C ARG A 58 5.58 -14.30 6.89
N GLY A 59 5.68 -14.54 5.58
CA GLY A 59 6.29 -15.73 4.98
C GLY A 59 5.31 -16.74 4.37
N PRO A 60 5.83 -17.88 3.85
CA PRO A 60 5.07 -18.87 3.08
C PRO A 60 3.85 -19.47 3.80
N THR A 61 3.81 -19.43 5.14
CA THR A 61 2.73 -19.99 5.95
C THR A 61 1.39 -19.25 5.77
N GLN A 62 1.40 -18.00 5.30
CA GLN A 62 0.19 -17.27 4.91
C GLN A 62 -0.47 -17.82 3.64
N PHE A 63 0.29 -18.54 2.80
CA PHE A 63 -0.21 -19.22 1.61
C PHE A 63 -0.49 -20.70 1.86
N ILE A 64 0.43 -21.39 2.55
CA ILE A 64 0.26 -22.79 2.91
C ILE A 64 0.40 -22.93 4.44
N PRO A 65 -0.72 -22.95 5.18
CA PRO A 65 -0.70 -23.15 6.63
C PRO A 65 0.00 -24.47 7.00
N ALA A 66 0.79 -24.48 8.07
CA ALA A 66 1.58 -25.64 8.48
C ALA A 66 0.71 -26.90 8.70
N ALA A 67 -0.49 -26.74 9.29
CA ALA A 67 -1.46 -27.82 9.44
C ALA A 67 -1.88 -28.42 8.08
N THR A 68 -2.12 -27.58 7.07
CA THR A 68 -2.48 -28.01 5.70
C THR A 68 -1.32 -28.71 5.01
N ALA A 69 -0.09 -28.21 5.17
CA ALA A 69 1.11 -28.82 4.61
C ALA A 69 1.35 -30.24 5.18
N LEU A 70 1.24 -30.37 6.51
CA LEU A 70 1.49 -31.61 7.25
C LEU A 70 0.34 -32.63 7.18
N LYS A 71 -0.90 -32.18 6.90
CA LYS A 71 -2.08 -33.06 6.84
C LYS A 71 -1.89 -34.16 5.80
N LYS A 72 -1.95 -35.40 6.28
CA LYS A 72 -1.87 -36.62 5.48
C LYS A 72 -3.27 -37.03 4.99
N ASP A 73 -3.34 -37.55 3.77
CA ASP A 73 -4.53 -38.26 3.29
C ASP A 73 -4.59 -39.71 3.80
N ALA A 74 -5.62 -40.46 3.38
CA ALA A 74 -5.82 -41.86 3.75
C ALA A 74 -4.69 -42.81 3.34
N LYS A 75 -3.84 -42.44 2.37
CA LYS A 75 -2.64 -43.21 1.97
C LYS A 75 -1.38 -42.76 2.74
N GLY A 76 -1.47 -41.70 3.53
CA GLY A 76 -0.38 -41.11 4.29
C GLY A 76 0.35 -39.98 3.56
N CYS A 77 -0.16 -39.48 2.43
CA CYS A 77 0.50 -38.45 1.64
C CYS A 77 0.24 -37.04 2.18
N ASN A 78 1.31 -36.31 2.47
CA ASN A 78 1.24 -34.88 2.81
C ASN A 78 0.99 -34.01 1.55
N LEU A 79 0.81 -32.70 1.70
CA LEU A 79 0.48 -31.81 0.59
C LEU A 79 1.52 -31.87 -0.55
N ARG A 80 2.81 -31.75 -0.22
CA ARG A 80 3.93 -31.82 -1.18
C ARG A 80 3.90 -33.13 -1.99
N GLN A 81 3.64 -34.26 -1.33
CA GLN A 81 3.54 -35.56 -1.98
C GLN A 81 2.34 -35.64 -2.93
N ARG A 82 1.16 -35.13 -2.51
CA ARG A 82 -0.03 -35.06 -3.37
C ARG A 82 0.20 -34.20 -4.61
N MET A 83 0.92 -33.08 -4.48
CA MET A 83 1.31 -32.23 -5.60
C MET A 83 2.32 -32.89 -6.56
N ILE A 84 3.27 -33.69 -6.05
CA ILE A 84 4.13 -34.50 -6.95
C ILE A 84 3.31 -35.54 -7.72
N ILE A 85 2.29 -36.13 -7.10
CA ILE A 85 1.37 -37.05 -7.79
C ILE A 85 0.52 -36.31 -8.85
N SER A 86 0.01 -35.10 -8.56
CA SER A 86 -0.77 -34.32 -9.53
C SER A 86 0.06 -33.89 -10.74
N LEU A 87 1.32 -33.49 -10.54
CA LEU A 87 2.26 -33.09 -11.59
C LEU A 87 2.86 -34.26 -12.41
N ALA A 88 2.55 -35.52 -12.08
CA ALA A 88 3.01 -36.67 -12.85
C ALA A 88 2.25 -36.83 -14.18
N GLN A 89 2.96 -36.93 -15.31
CA GLN A 89 2.39 -37.28 -16.62
C GLN A 89 1.86 -38.73 -16.62
N VAL A 90 2.67 -39.65 -16.10
CA VAL A 90 2.24 -41.03 -15.78
C VAL A 90 2.17 -41.14 -14.26
N LYS A 91 0.98 -41.40 -13.72
CA LYS A 91 0.78 -41.45 -12.26
C LYS A 91 1.59 -42.60 -11.63
N PRO A 92 2.30 -42.38 -10.51
CA PRO A 92 2.93 -43.47 -9.77
C PRO A 92 1.87 -44.31 -9.04
N THR A 93 2.21 -45.56 -8.76
CA THR A 93 1.45 -46.37 -7.79
C THR A 93 1.72 -45.84 -6.39
N VAL A 94 0.66 -45.52 -5.64
CA VAL A 94 0.75 -44.96 -4.27
C VAL A 94 0.29 -46.00 -3.26
N GLY A 95 1.26 -46.60 -2.57
CA GLY A 95 1.07 -47.52 -1.44
C GLY A 95 1.06 -46.83 -0.07
N ALA A 96 1.02 -47.64 0.98
CA ALA A 96 0.96 -47.17 2.37
C ALA A 96 2.12 -46.22 2.74
N ARG A 97 1.84 -45.28 3.66
CA ARG A 97 2.76 -44.20 4.09
C ARG A 97 3.26 -43.35 2.90
N CYS A 98 2.43 -43.20 1.87
CA CYS A 98 2.74 -42.54 0.61
C CYS A 98 4.00 -43.08 -0.12
N LYS A 99 4.25 -44.39 -0.07
CA LYS A 99 5.31 -45.00 -0.87
C LYS A 99 4.90 -44.96 -2.35
N MET A 100 5.58 -44.10 -3.13
CA MET A 100 5.39 -44.00 -4.58
C MET A 100 6.32 -44.97 -5.31
N THR A 101 5.79 -45.74 -6.26
CA THR A 101 6.56 -46.60 -7.17
C THR A 101 6.18 -46.36 -8.63
N GLY A 102 7.18 -46.35 -9.52
CA GLY A 102 7.01 -45.96 -10.91
C GLY A 102 6.66 -44.47 -11.09
N GLY A 103 5.96 -44.17 -12.18
CA GLY A 103 5.57 -42.81 -12.58
C GLY A 103 6.49 -42.18 -13.63
N THR A 104 6.08 -41.06 -14.19
CA THR A 104 6.89 -40.23 -15.08
C THR A 104 6.52 -38.77 -14.91
N TRP A 105 7.54 -37.94 -14.78
CA TRP A 105 7.44 -36.50 -14.61
C TRP A 105 8.30 -35.81 -15.67
N VAL A 106 7.92 -34.59 -16.04
CA VAL A 106 8.78 -33.68 -16.82
C VAL A 106 8.96 -32.43 -15.98
N THR A 107 10.20 -31.98 -15.83
CA THR A 107 10.54 -30.76 -15.08
C THR A 107 10.30 -29.51 -15.91
N ALA A 108 10.36 -28.35 -15.27
CA ALA A 108 10.28 -27.04 -15.94
C ALA A 108 11.33 -26.85 -17.04
N LEU A 109 12.51 -27.48 -16.90
CA LEU A 109 13.60 -27.43 -17.87
C LEU A 109 13.61 -28.66 -18.81
N GLY A 110 12.49 -29.38 -18.90
CA GLY A 110 12.27 -30.47 -19.86
C GLY A 110 12.86 -31.84 -19.49
N ALA A 111 13.53 -31.98 -18.34
CA ALA A 111 14.11 -33.26 -17.94
C ALA A 111 13.01 -34.29 -17.60
N THR A 112 13.06 -35.47 -18.24
CA THR A 112 12.15 -36.58 -17.94
C THR A 112 12.68 -37.39 -16.77
N VAL A 113 11.91 -37.45 -15.68
CA VAL A 113 12.27 -38.14 -14.44
C VAL A 113 11.33 -39.33 -14.21
N LYS A 114 11.87 -40.49 -13.80
CA LYS A 114 11.15 -41.76 -13.59
C LYS A 114 10.98 -42.15 -12.11
N THR A 115 11.30 -41.24 -11.19
CA THR A 115 11.19 -41.43 -9.74
C THR A 115 10.76 -40.14 -9.04
N ALA A 116 9.92 -40.26 -8.02
CA ALA A 116 9.53 -39.12 -7.18
C ALA A 116 10.67 -38.63 -6.27
N LYS A 117 11.73 -39.44 -6.07
CA LYS A 117 12.85 -39.11 -5.19
C LYS A 117 13.71 -38.00 -5.83
N GLY A 118 13.89 -36.89 -5.12
CA GLY A 118 14.69 -35.75 -5.59
C GLY A 118 13.96 -34.74 -6.47
N LEU A 119 12.67 -34.99 -6.79
CA LEU A 119 11.79 -33.98 -7.36
C LEU A 119 11.39 -32.96 -6.29
N ASN A 120 11.41 -31.69 -6.68
CA ASN A 120 11.00 -30.53 -5.91
C ASN A 120 9.90 -29.77 -6.66
N ILE A 121 9.11 -29.02 -5.90
CA ILE A 121 8.10 -28.11 -6.43
C ILE A 121 8.55 -26.69 -6.08
N ALA A 122 8.48 -25.79 -7.05
CA ALA A 122 8.66 -24.36 -6.82
C ALA A 122 7.54 -23.58 -7.54
N PRO A 123 7.09 -22.46 -6.97
CA PRO A 123 6.09 -21.63 -7.60
C PRO A 123 6.69 -20.87 -8.79
N THR A 124 5.88 -20.51 -9.79
CA THR A 124 6.28 -19.70 -10.96
C THR A 124 6.50 -18.22 -10.63
N MET A 125 6.14 -17.82 -9.42
CA MET A 125 6.32 -16.49 -8.82
C MET A 125 6.56 -16.71 -7.32
N SER A 126 7.44 -15.97 -6.66
CA SER A 126 7.61 -16.17 -5.21
C SER A 126 6.36 -15.73 -4.43
N TYR A 127 6.12 -16.31 -3.25
CA TYR A 127 5.01 -15.88 -2.38
C TYR A 127 5.12 -14.40 -1.96
N LYS A 128 6.36 -13.87 -1.83
CA LYS A 128 6.62 -12.44 -1.57
C LYS A 128 6.18 -11.58 -2.75
N GLN A 129 6.51 -11.97 -3.99
CA GLN A 129 6.05 -11.29 -5.22
C GLN A 129 4.54 -11.37 -5.41
N ALA A 130 3.93 -12.55 -5.23
CA ALA A 130 2.47 -12.70 -5.33
C ALA A 130 1.74 -11.83 -4.30
N TRP A 131 2.26 -11.78 -3.06
CA TRP A 131 1.79 -10.86 -2.03
C TRP A 131 1.95 -9.40 -2.50
N GLY A 132 3.14 -9.04 -2.98
CA GLY A 132 3.46 -7.79 -3.68
C GLY A 132 2.42 -7.32 -4.68
N GLN A 133 1.87 -8.26 -5.44
CA GLN A 133 1.01 -8.02 -6.59
C GLN A 133 -0.49 -8.17 -6.28
N GLY A 134 -0.89 -8.19 -5.01
CA GLY A 134 -2.31 -8.20 -4.61
C GLY A 134 -2.77 -9.43 -3.82
N ALA A 135 -1.97 -10.50 -3.72
CA ALA A 135 -2.35 -11.69 -2.94
C ALA A 135 -2.43 -11.44 -1.42
N TYR A 136 -2.07 -10.24 -0.95
CA TYR A 136 -2.42 -9.73 0.37
C TYR A 136 -3.94 -9.73 0.61
N ALA A 137 -4.74 -9.40 -0.42
CA ALA A 137 -6.20 -9.22 -0.31
C ALA A 137 -6.97 -10.55 -0.35
N TRP A 138 -6.28 -11.61 -0.75
CA TRP A 138 -6.88 -12.93 -0.87
C TRP A 138 -7.26 -13.53 0.49
N THR A 139 -8.29 -14.36 0.51
CA THR A 139 -8.59 -15.23 1.64
C THR A 139 -7.49 -16.29 1.81
N PRO A 140 -7.34 -16.91 3.00
CA PRO A 140 -6.43 -18.05 3.17
C PRO A 140 -6.74 -19.22 2.22
N ALA A 141 -8.01 -19.40 1.81
CA ALA A 141 -8.41 -20.40 0.83
C ALA A 141 -7.94 -20.05 -0.59
N GLN A 142 -8.09 -18.79 -1.02
CA GLN A 142 -7.60 -18.29 -2.30
C GLN A 142 -6.07 -18.39 -2.41
N ARG A 143 -5.32 -17.96 -1.38
CA ARG A 143 -3.85 -18.13 -1.35
C ARG A 143 -3.43 -19.60 -1.39
N LEU A 144 -4.15 -20.49 -0.71
CA LEU A 144 -3.88 -21.92 -0.76
C LEU A 144 -4.19 -22.51 -2.16
N ALA A 145 -5.29 -22.08 -2.81
CA ALA A 145 -5.63 -22.50 -4.16
C ALA A 145 -4.55 -22.09 -5.15
N TRP A 146 -4.13 -20.82 -5.12
CA TRP A 146 -2.99 -20.34 -5.92
C TRP A 146 -1.71 -21.11 -5.61
N ALA A 147 -1.36 -21.30 -4.33
CA ALA A 147 -0.14 -22.00 -3.93
C ALA A 147 -0.14 -23.52 -4.19
N THR A 148 -1.28 -24.08 -4.62
CA THR A 148 -1.42 -25.53 -4.91
C THR A 148 -1.88 -25.83 -6.33
N ASN A 149 -2.10 -24.81 -7.17
CA ASN A 149 -2.52 -25.02 -8.55
C ASN A 149 -1.42 -25.71 -9.37
N THR A 150 -1.66 -26.98 -9.67
CA THR A 150 -0.73 -27.92 -10.33
C THR A 150 -1.28 -28.48 -11.63
N THR A 151 -2.43 -28.00 -12.07
CA THR A 151 -3.19 -28.53 -13.22
C THR A 151 -3.66 -27.38 -14.10
N THR A 152 -3.31 -27.42 -15.39
CA THR A 152 -4.13 -26.75 -16.40
C THR A 152 -5.50 -27.44 -16.43
N ALA A 153 -6.58 -26.72 -16.78
CA ALA A 153 -7.81 -27.39 -17.17
C ALA A 153 -7.57 -28.31 -18.40
N PRO A 154 -8.44 -29.29 -18.68
CA PRO A 154 -8.11 -30.41 -19.55
C PRO A 154 -8.11 -30.03 -21.05
N THR A 155 -6.97 -29.58 -21.57
CA THR A 155 -6.77 -29.35 -23.01
C THR A 155 -6.41 -30.63 -23.76
N LYS A 156 -7.44 -31.30 -24.30
CA LYS A 156 -7.27 -32.15 -25.50
C LYS A 156 -7.40 -31.29 -26.76
N THR A 157 -6.33 -30.68 -27.25
CA THR A 157 -6.23 -30.22 -28.65
C THR A 157 -4.79 -30.19 -29.14
N ARG A 158 -4.50 -30.89 -30.24
CA ARG A 158 -3.22 -30.81 -30.97
C ARG A 158 -3.19 -29.58 -31.89
N ALA A 159 -3.30 -28.37 -31.34
CA ALA A 159 -3.16 -27.13 -32.09
C ALA A 159 -1.82 -26.45 -31.77
N LYS A 160 -1.00 -26.17 -32.78
CA LYS A 160 0.15 -25.26 -32.64
C LYS A 160 -0.41 -23.88 -32.28
N GLY A 161 -0.06 -23.36 -31.09
CA GLY A 161 -0.42 -22.00 -30.66
C GLY A 161 -1.11 -21.88 -29.31
N VAL A 162 -1.66 -22.96 -28.73
CA VAL A 162 -2.31 -22.91 -27.41
C VAL A 162 -1.28 -23.12 -26.30
N THR A 163 -0.93 -22.06 -25.55
CA THR A 163 0.09 -22.11 -24.48
C THR A 163 -0.50 -22.61 -23.15
N PRO A 164 -0.04 -23.75 -22.59
CA PRO A 164 -0.62 -24.35 -21.38
C PRO A 164 0.00 -23.76 -20.10
N LEU A 165 -0.13 -22.44 -19.89
CA LEU A 165 0.58 -21.70 -18.84
C LEU A 165 -0.35 -20.92 -17.92
N GLN A 166 -1.02 -21.67 -17.03
CA GLN A 166 -1.79 -21.14 -15.89
C GLN A 166 -1.45 -21.87 -14.58
N VAL A 167 -0.53 -22.84 -14.66
CA VAL A 167 -0.02 -23.60 -13.51
C VAL A 167 0.94 -22.71 -12.72
N THR A 168 0.64 -22.53 -11.44
CA THR A 168 1.44 -21.68 -10.54
C THR A 168 2.61 -22.46 -9.92
N GLN A 169 2.67 -23.79 -10.07
CA GLN A 169 3.63 -24.67 -9.41
C GLN A 169 4.32 -25.62 -10.43
N LYS A 170 5.63 -25.48 -10.64
CA LYS A 170 6.41 -26.33 -11.57
C LYS A 170 7.32 -27.32 -10.82
N LEU A 171 7.70 -28.42 -11.49
CA LEU A 171 8.65 -29.41 -10.98
C LEU A 171 10.09 -29.10 -11.38
N TYR A 172 11.02 -29.39 -10.47
CA TYR A 172 12.47 -29.28 -10.71
C TYR A 172 13.22 -30.44 -10.04
N THR A 173 14.34 -30.86 -10.62
CA THR A 173 15.35 -31.67 -9.92
C THR A 173 16.17 -30.80 -8.96
N ALA A 174 16.89 -31.42 -8.03
CA ALA A 174 17.86 -30.72 -7.20
C ALA A 174 19.00 -30.06 -8.00
N GLN A 175 19.41 -30.65 -9.14
CA GLN A 175 20.46 -30.12 -10.01
C GLN A 175 20.00 -28.86 -10.76
N GLU A 176 18.76 -28.86 -11.26
CA GLU A 176 18.15 -27.72 -11.94
C GLU A 176 17.98 -26.54 -10.96
N LEU A 177 17.43 -26.78 -9.76
CA LEU A 177 17.35 -25.73 -8.73
C LEU A 177 18.72 -25.17 -8.37
N ALA A 178 19.75 -26.01 -8.26
CA ALA A 178 21.12 -25.57 -7.97
C ALA A 178 21.76 -24.80 -9.15
N ALA A 179 21.37 -25.08 -10.40
CA ALA A 179 21.83 -24.34 -11.58
C ALA A 179 21.17 -22.96 -11.67
N LEU A 180 19.84 -22.90 -11.53
CA LEU A 180 19.05 -21.67 -11.51
C LEU A 180 19.51 -20.75 -10.37
N SER A 181 19.73 -21.33 -9.18
CA SER A 181 20.42 -20.73 -8.05
C SER A 181 21.73 -20.01 -8.47
N ARG A 182 22.72 -20.73 -8.99
CA ARG A 182 24.02 -20.12 -9.37
C ARG A 182 23.93 -19.03 -10.45
N ALA A 183 22.95 -19.11 -11.35
CA ALA A 183 22.69 -18.05 -12.32
C ALA A 183 22.22 -16.75 -11.63
N THR A 184 21.35 -16.86 -10.63
CA THR A 184 20.77 -15.70 -9.93
C THR A 184 21.73 -14.97 -9.00
N SER A 185 22.77 -15.63 -8.48
CA SER A 185 23.74 -15.00 -7.57
C SER A 185 24.62 -13.90 -8.20
N HIS A 186 24.49 -13.63 -9.52
CA HIS A 186 25.12 -12.48 -10.19
C HIS A 186 24.22 -11.21 -10.20
N ALA A 187 23.00 -11.28 -9.69
CA ALA A 187 22.08 -10.14 -9.53
C ALA A 187 21.55 -10.11 -8.08
N ALA A 188 22.28 -9.45 -7.17
CA ALA A 188 22.06 -9.56 -5.74
C ALA A 188 21.75 -8.21 -5.05
N ALA A 189 20.61 -8.13 -4.35
CA ALA A 189 20.29 -7.09 -3.37
C ALA A 189 19.11 -7.49 -2.45
N GLU A 190 19.27 -8.52 -1.59
CA GLU A 190 18.24 -8.87 -0.56
C GLU A 190 18.80 -9.77 0.58
N SER A 191 19.89 -9.36 1.23
CA SER A 191 20.71 -10.23 2.11
C SER A 191 20.44 -10.15 3.63
N ASP A 192 19.59 -9.23 4.12
CA ASP A 192 19.42 -8.99 5.56
C ASP A 192 18.21 -9.69 6.21
N GLU A 193 17.08 -9.84 5.50
CA GLU A 193 15.95 -10.68 5.97
C GLU A 193 16.41 -12.11 6.28
N LEU A 194 17.36 -12.61 5.48
CA LEU A 194 17.97 -13.93 5.63
C LEU A 194 18.75 -14.08 6.96
N ARG A 195 19.41 -13.01 7.42
CA ARG A 195 20.18 -13.01 8.69
C ARG A 195 19.26 -13.04 9.90
N GLN A 196 18.17 -12.26 9.90
CA GLN A 196 17.17 -12.30 10.97
C GLN A 196 16.44 -13.65 11.03
N TRP A 197 16.03 -14.21 9.89
CA TRP A 197 15.31 -15.49 9.87
C TRP A 197 16.16 -16.65 10.45
N VAL A 198 17.46 -16.70 10.13
CA VAL A 198 18.39 -17.71 10.68
C VAL A 198 18.52 -17.59 12.20
N ALA A 199 18.51 -16.37 12.76
CA ALA A 199 18.57 -16.16 14.20
C ALA A 199 17.28 -16.60 14.92
N THR A 200 16.11 -16.45 14.29
CA THR A 200 14.80 -16.77 14.90
C THR A 200 14.42 -18.25 14.74
N CYS A 201 14.76 -18.89 13.62
CA CYS A 201 14.28 -20.24 13.29
C CYS A 201 14.90 -21.38 14.14
N GLY A 202 15.84 -21.05 15.04
CA GLY A 202 16.51 -22.02 15.91
C GLY A 202 15.72 -22.49 17.14
N ARG A 203 14.49 -22.02 17.39
CA ARG A 203 13.76 -22.27 18.64
C ARG A 203 12.32 -22.81 18.54
N GLU A 204 11.73 -22.99 17.35
CA GLU A 204 10.35 -23.50 17.21
C GLU A 204 10.20 -24.77 16.37
N ILE A 205 9.14 -25.53 16.70
CA ILE A 205 8.88 -26.93 16.30
C ILE A 205 8.54 -27.08 14.79
N GLY A 206 8.42 -25.98 14.03
CA GLY A 206 8.01 -25.96 12.62
C GLY A 206 9.03 -26.49 11.60
N CYS A 207 10.29 -26.74 11.97
CA CYS A 207 11.39 -27.04 11.04
C CYS A 207 11.29 -28.38 10.26
N LEU A 208 10.31 -29.25 10.55
CA LEU A 208 10.15 -30.57 9.92
C LEU A 208 9.84 -30.55 8.41
N PHE A 209 9.56 -29.37 7.81
CA PHE A 209 9.43 -29.20 6.35
C PHE A 209 10.67 -28.59 5.67
N TYR A 210 11.67 -28.10 6.42
CA TYR A 210 12.64 -27.12 5.92
C TYR A 210 14.06 -27.64 5.64
N VAL A 211 14.38 -28.89 5.98
CA VAL A 211 15.77 -29.39 5.92
C VAL A 211 16.10 -30.12 4.61
N SER A 212 16.28 -29.35 3.52
CA SER A 212 17.25 -29.68 2.46
C SER A 212 17.50 -28.50 1.51
N SER A 213 18.43 -27.61 1.89
CA SER A 213 19.38 -26.83 1.05
C SER A 213 18.96 -26.08 -0.24
N ALA A 214 17.73 -26.15 -0.75
CA ALA A 214 17.30 -25.52 -2.01
C ALA A 214 16.52 -24.19 -1.83
N TRP A 215 16.09 -23.86 -0.61
CA TRP A 215 15.21 -22.71 -0.34
C TRP A 215 15.88 -21.33 -0.37
N ARG A 216 17.20 -21.23 -0.56
CA ARG A 216 17.94 -19.98 -0.33
C ARG A 216 17.86 -18.95 -1.47
N GLN A 217 17.31 -19.28 -2.64
CA GLN A 217 17.48 -18.47 -3.87
C GLN A 217 16.25 -18.45 -4.80
N LEU A 218 15.05 -18.28 -4.25
CA LEU A 218 13.79 -18.22 -5.01
C LEU A 218 13.21 -16.80 -5.22
N THR A 219 13.84 -15.76 -4.66
CA THR A 219 13.49 -14.35 -4.91
C THR A 219 13.71 -13.94 -6.37
N ALA A 220 14.75 -14.49 -7.01
CA ALA A 220 15.16 -14.13 -8.36
C ALA A 220 14.47 -14.90 -9.50
N PHE A 221 13.60 -15.88 -9.23
CA PHE A 221 12.91 -16.64 -10.29
C PHE A 221 12.00 -15.80 -11.19
N GLY A 222 11.55 -14.63 -10.72
CA GLY A 222 10.86 -13.64 -11.56
C GLY A 222 11.73 -13.06 -12.69
N GLN A 223 13.06 -13.14 -12.59
CA GLN A 223 14.00 -12.62 -13.59
C GLN A 223 14.69 -13.69 -14.45
N VAL A 224 14.76 -14.96 -14.02
CA VAL A 224 15.50 -15.99 -14.76
C VAL A 224 14.87 -16.31 -16.13
N ASP A 225 13.54 -16.25 -16.25
CA ASP A 225 12.83 -16.43 -17.54
C ASP A 225 13.00 -15.22 -18.50
N LEU A 226 13.61 -14.10 -18.06
CA LEU A 226 13.74 -12.86 -18.85
C LEU A 226 15.07 -12.70 -19.60
N GLN A 227 16.06 -13.60 -19.39
CA GLN A 227 17.42 -13.47 -19.94
C GLN A 227 17.86 -14.57 -20.93
N ALA A 228 17.07 -15.63 -21.16
CA ALA A 228 17.38 -16.68 -22.12
C ALA A 228 16.65 -16.48 -23.46
N GLY A 229 17.40 -16.37 -24.56
CA GLY A 229 16.86 -16.06 -25.89
C GLY A 229 15.92 -17.13 -26.47
N VAL A 230 14.98 -16.69 -27.33
CA VAL A 230 13.89 -17.46 -27.97
C VAL A 230 12.84 -18.03 -27.00
N ASP A 231 13.23 -18.52 -25.82
CA ASP A 231 12.30 -18.92 -24.76
C ASP A 231 11.76 -17.74 -23.93
N ALA A 232 12.39 -16.57 -23.98
CA ALA A 232 11.98 -15.37 -23.24
C ALA A 232 10.48 -15.02 -23.37
N CYS A 233 9.89 -15.16 -24.56
CA CYS A 233 8.46 -14.89 -24.76
C CYS A 233 7.55 -15.92 -24.07
N ASN A 234 7.97 -17.18 -23.95
CA ASN A 234 7.19 -18.21 -23.25
C ASN A 234 7.14 -17.94 -21.74
N GLY A 235 8.28 -17.54 -21.14
CA GLY A 235 8.37 -17.15 -19.73
C GLY A 235 7.57 -15.89 -19.42
N VAL A 236 7.72 -14.86 -20.25
CA VAL A 236 6.95 -13.61 -20.18
C VAL A 236 5.44 -13.86 -20.26
N VAL A 237 4.98 -14.63 -21.25
CA VAL A 237 3.57 -14.99 -21.41
C VAL A 237 3.08 -15.75 -20.17
N ALA A 238 3.86 -16.69 -19.63
CA ALA A 238 3.50 -17.42 -18.41
C ALA A 238 3.28 -16.50 -17.20
N ARG A 239 4.05 -15.41 -17.11
CA ARG A 239 3.90 -14.42 -16.04
C ARG A 239 2.64 -13.60 -16.24
N LEU A 240 2.46 -13.00 -17.42
CA LEU A 240 1.26 -12.22 -17.76
C LEU A 240 -0.02 -13.04 -17.56
N THR A 241 -0.11 -14.24 -18.12
CA THR A 241 -1.32 -15.07 -18.01
C THR A 241 -1.62 -15.50 -16.57
N ASN A 242 -0.60 -15.74 -15.72
CA ASN A 242 -0.80 -16.02 -14.29
C ASN A 242 -1.31 -14.78 -13.54
N VAL A 243 -0.71 -13.61 -13.79
CA VAL A 243 -1.12 -12.33 -13.20
C VAL A 243 -2.58 -12.02 -13.56
N THR A 244 -2.90 -12.01 -14.86
CA THR A 244 -4.25 -11.74 -15.37
C THR A 244 -5.26 -12.77 -14.84
N ALA A 245 -4.92 -14.06 -14.85
CA ALA A 245 -5.81 -15.13 -14.40
C ALA A 245 -6.23 -14.98 -12.93
N TRP A 246 -5.33 -14.51 -12.06
CA TRP A 246 -5.54 -14.44 -10.61
C TRP A 246 -5.81 -13.02 -10.09
N GLY A 247 -6.00 -12.04 -10.97
CA GLY A 247 -6.36 -10.66 -10.60
C GLY A 247 -5.23 -9.91 -9.89
N LEU A 248 -3.98 -10.27 -10.18
CA LEU A 248 -2.78 -9.63 -9.66
C LEU A 248 -2.42 -8.38 -10.49
N SER A 249 -1.58 -7.51 -9.92
CA SER A 249 -0.93 -6.37 -10.60
C SER A 249 0.50 -6.69 -11.07
N MET A 250 1.14 -5.77 -11.80
CA MET A 250 2.59 -5.79 -12.08
C MET A 250 3.18 -4.39 -11.86
N SER A 251 4.48 -4.30 -11.57
CA SER A 251 5.10 -2.98 -11.33
C SER A 251 5.19 -2.15 -12.62
N PRO A 252 5.29 -0.81 -12.53
CA PRO A 252 5.57 0.04 -13.69
C PRO A 252 6.80 -0.42 -14.48
N ASP A 253 7.90 -0.78 -13.80
CA ASP A 253 9.12 -1.31 -14.44
C ASP A 253 8.90 -2.64 -15.15
N GLU A 254 8.17 -3.59 -14.51
CA GLU A 254 7.83 -4.86 -15.14
C GLU A 254 7.01 -4.62 -16.40
N ILE A 255 5.97 -3.76 -16.34
CA ILE A 255 5.13 -3.44 -17.51
C ILE A 255 5.91 -2.70 -18.60
N ALA A 256 6.82 -1.79 -18.26
CA ALA A 256 7.67 -1.10 -19.22
C ALA A 256 8.64 -2.05 -19.94
N ASP A 257 9.29 -2.97 -19.21
CA ASP A 257 10.15 -4.01 -19.81
C ASP A 257 9.36 -4.94 -20.73
N LEU A 258 8.12 -5.29 -20.36
CA LEU A 258 7.22 -6.08 -21.21
C LEU A 258 6.78 -5.32 -22.46
N LYS A 259 6.39 -4.04 -22.35
CA LYS A 259 6.05 -3.19 -23.50
C LYS A 259 7.22 -3.05 -24.47
N ALA A 260 8.45 -2.88 -23.96
CA ALA A 260 9.69 -2.87 -24.76
C ALA A 260 10.09 -4.24 -25.38
N ARG A 261 9.32 -5.30 -25.13
CA ARG A 261 9.51 -6.65 -25.69
C ARG A 261 8.37 -7.11 -26.61
N THR A 262 7.25 -6.38 -26.65
CA THR A 262 6.06 -6.65 -27.49
C THR A 262 6.39 -7.11 -28.91
N ASP A 263 7.19 -6.32 -29.66
CA ASP A 263 7.57 -6.60 -31.05
C ASP A 263 8.27 -7.95 -31.25
N ARG A 264 8.93 -8.47 -30.21
CA ARG A 264 9.64 -9.75 -30.23
C ARG A 264 8.75 -10.95 -29.93
N CYS A 265 7.55 -10.75 -29.38
CA CYS A 265 6.61 -11.81 -29.01
C CYS A 265 5.41 -11.97 -29.97
N ALA A 266 5.35 -11.16 -31.03
CA ALA A 266 4.47 -11.27 -32.21
C ALA A 266 2.95 -11.15 -31.97
N SER A 267 2.42 -10.01 -32.44
CA SER A 267 1.10 -9.41 -32.18
C SER A 267 -0.17 -10.16 -32.64
N ASN A 268 -0.05 -11.35 -33.24
CA ASN A 268 -1.20 -12.12 -33.77
C ASN A 268 -1.44 -13.45 -33.05
N THR A 269 -0.71 -13.77 -31.98
CA THR A 269 -0.96 -14.96 -31.17
C THR A 269 -2.05 -14.68 -30.14
N LEU A 270 -3.12 -15.49 -30.13
CA LEU A 270 -4.16 -15.42 -29.10
C LEU A 270 -3.83 -16.32 -27.91
N TYR A 271 -3.56 -15.69 -26.77
CA TYR A 271 -3.32 -16.33 -25.48
C TYR A 271 -4.62 -16.56 -24.73
N THR A 272 -4.75 -17.74 -24.15
CA THR A 272 -6.00 -18.25 -23.57
C THR A 272 -5.88 -18.25 -22.05
N VAL A 273 -6.70 -17.42 -21.38
CA VAL A 273 -6.64 -17.16 -19.93
C VAL A 273 -7.92 -17.65 -19.25
N GLU A 274 -7.77 -18.46 -18.21
CA GLU A 274 -8.86 -18.83 -17.30
C GLU A 274 -9.02 -17.76 -16.22
N ASP A 275 -10.25 -17.28 -16.05
CA ASP A 275 -10.61 -16.27 -15.06
C ASP A 275 -10.73 -16.89 -13.65
N PHE A 276 -9.58 -17.30 -13.10
CA PHE A 276 -9.50 -17.83 -11.73
C PHE A 276 -9.88 -16.76 -10.70
N ALA A 277 -9.70 -15.48 -11.01
CA ALA A 277 -10.14 -14.38 -10.17
C ALA A 277 -11.66 -14.41 -9.99
N ALA A 278 -12.43 -14.44 -11.09
CA ALA A 278 -13.88 -14.59 -11.04
C ALA A 278 -14.31 -15.89 -10.36
N LEU A 279 -13.68 -17.04 -10.70
CA LEU A 279 -14.02 -18.33 -10.11
C LEU A 279 -13.86 -18.36 -8.59
N ASN A 280 -12.82 -17.71 -8.07
CA ASN A 280 -12.53 -17.72 -6.64
C ASN A 280 -13.12 -16.51 -5.89
N GLY A 281 -13.79 -15.58 -6.56
CA GLY A 281 -14.29 -14.34 -5.94
C GLY A 281 -13.16 -13.42 -5.46
N ILE A 282 -12.08 -13.32 -6.23
CA ILE A 282 -10.96 -12.40 -5.99
C ILE A 282 -11.33 -11.05 -6.60
N ALA A 283 -11.38 -10.01 -5.77
CA ALA A 283 -11.43 -8.63 -6.24
C ALA A 283 -10.07 -8.23 -6.84
N ALA A 284 -10.09 -7.38 -7.87
CA ALA A 284 -8.86 -6.84 -8.45
C ALA A 284 -8.04 -6.06 -7.40
N ALA A 285 -6.71 -6.08 -7.54
CA ALA A 285 -5.81 -5.32 -6.67
C ALA A 285 -6.19 -3.83 -6.65
N VAL A 286 -6.41 -3.28 -5.45
CA VAL A 286 -6.76 -1.87 -5.26
C VAL A 286 -5.60 -1.00 -5.71
N GLN A 287 -5.87 -0.08 -6.64
CA GLN A 287 -4.87 0.89 -7.06
C GLN A 287 -4.61 1.89 -5.93
N PRO A 288 -3.35 2.12 -5.52
CA PRO A 288 -3.03 3.12 -4.51
C PRO A 288 -3.23 4.53 -5.06
N ALA A 289 -3.04 4.73 -6.37
CA ALA A 289 -3.36 5.98 -7.07
C ALA A 289 -4.88 6.16 -7.26
N VAL A 290 -5.35 7.40 -7.11
CA VAL A 290 -6.73 7.80 -7.48
C VAL A 290 -6.79 8.53 -8.83
N VAL A 291 -5.62 8.95 -9.33
CA VAL A 291 -5.43 9.55 -10.64
C VAL A 291 -4.89 8.48 -11.59
N PRO A 292 -5.51 8.25 -12.77
CA PRO A 292 -5.03 7.27 -13.74
C PRO A 292 -3.59 7.53 -14.17
N GLU A 293 -2.79 6.47 -14.18
CA GLU A 293 -1.51 6.45 -14.88
C GLU A 293 -1.76 6.18 -16.37
N GLY A 294 -1.17 7.00 -17.24
CA GLY A 294 -1.17 6.78 -18.69
C GLY A 294 0.12 6.12 -19.18
N ALA A 295 0.06 5.53 -20.38
CA ALA A 295 1.09 4.65 -20.91
C ALA A 295 2.49 5.31 -20.99
N SER A 296 3.52 4.58 -20.53
CA SER A 296 4.92 4.97 -20.61
C SER A 296 5.47 4.83 -22.03
N GLU A 297 5.26 5.84 -22.88
CA GLU A 297 5.87 5.92 -24.22
C GLU A 297 6.76 7.17 -24.34
N GLY A 298 8.06 6.94 -24.49
CA GLY A 298 9.06 7.98 -24.64
C GLY A 298 10.41 7.41 -25.06
N SER A 299 10.58 7.12 -26.35
CA SER A 299 11.88 6.79 -26.93
C SER A 299 12.63 8.09 -27.28
N ALA A 300 13.96 8.08 -27.13
CA ALA A 300 14.77 9.24 -27.45
C ALA A 300 15.06 9.31 -28.96
N ALA A 301 14.23 10.06 -29.69
CA ALA A 301 14.45 10.41 -31.09
C ALA A 301 14.30 11.92 -31.27
N GLY A 302 15.40 12.62 -31.62
CA GLY A 302 15.35 14.06 -31.92
C GLY A 302 15.75 15.03 -30.80
N GLY A 303 16.55 14.62 -29.82
CA GLY A 303 17.22 15.54 -28.88
C GLY A 303 16.56 15.76 -27.52
N GLY A 304 15.45 15.07 -27.23
CA GLY A 304 14.82 15.03 -25.91
C GLY A 304 14.01 13.74 -25.72
N LEU A 305 13.53 13.52 -24.49
CA LEU A 305 12.54 12.49 -24.17
C LEU A 305 11.15 12.95 -24.59
N THR A 306 10.49 12.19 -25.47
CA THR A 306 9.06 12.40 -25.78
C THR A 306 8.18 12.08 -24.58
N LEU A 307 7.09 12.82 -24.42
CA LEU A 307 6.15 12.67 -23.32
C LEU A 307 5.10 11.58 -23.60
N PRO A 308 4.57 10.92 -22.56
CA PRO A 308 3.55 9.88 -22.68
C PRO A 308 2.18 10.39 -23.20
N PHE A 309 2.00 11.70 -23.36
CA PHE A 309 0.71 12.34 -23.68
C PHE A 309 0.81 13.29 -24.86
N THR A 310 -0.06 13.12 -25.85
CA THR A 310 -0.19 13.99 -27.03
C THR A 310 -1.25 15.11 -26.87
N GLY A 311 -1.84 15.25 -25.69
CA GLY A 311 -2.89 16.24 -25.39
C GLY A 311 -3.28 16.24 -23.91
N TYR A 312 -4.40 16.87 -23.55
CA TYR A 312 -4.96 16.90 -22.19
C TYR A 312 -6.26 16.07 -22.09
N ALA A 313 -6.60 15.61 -20.89
CA ALA A 313 -7.76 14.74 -20.62
C ALA A 313 -8.81 15.45 -19.73
N ALA A 314 -9.95 14.79 -19.49
CA ALA A 314 -10.93 15.29 -18.53
C ALA A 314 -10.39 15.20 -17.09
N PRO A 315 -10.67 16.17 -16.19
CA PRO A 315 -10.25 16.08 -14.80
C PRO A 315 -10.95 14.93 -14.06
N VAL A 316 -10.19 14.18 -13.27
CA VAL A 316 -10.66 13.01 -12.51
C VAL A 316 -10.80 13.29 -11.01
N THR A 317 -10.27 14.43 -10.54
CA THR A 317 -10.29 14.84 -9.13
C THR A 317 -11.26 15.99 -8.86
N ALA A 318 -11.70 16.09 -7.60
CA ALA A 318 -12.29 17.30 -7.05
C ALA A 318 -11.25 18.45 -7.05
N PRO A 319 -11.67 19.73 -6.94
CA PRO A 319 -10.72 20.83 -6.77
C PRO A 319 -9.89 20.62 -5.51
N VAL A 320 -8.58 20.75 -5.61
CA VAL A 320 -7.68 20.64 -4.46
C VAL A 320 -8.01 21.72 -3.43
N LYS A 321 -8.38 21.31 -2.22
CA LYS A 321 -8.66 22.21 -1.08
C LYS A 321 -7.37 22.82 -0.56
N SER A 322 -7.43 24.02 0.03
CA SER A 322 -6.29 24.61 0.76
C SER A 322 -5.84 23.75 1.94
N SER A 323 -6.76 22.99 2.56
CA SER A 323 -6.48 22.04 3.64
C SER A 323 -5.50 20.93 3.25
N LEU A 324 -5.28 20.68 1.94
CA LEU A 324 -4.20 19.79 1.50
C LEU A 324 -2.86 20.21 2.10
N PHE A 325 -2.60 21.52 2.17
CA PHE A 325 -1.39 22.13 2.71
C PHE A 325 -1.52 22.32 4.23
N GLY A 326 -1.41 21.19 4.94
CA GLY A 326 -1.28 21.16 6.39
C GLY A 326 0.15 21.47 6.83
N LEU A 327 0.29 21.97 8.05
CA LEU A 327 1.58 22.25 8.68
C LEU A 327 1.51 21.85 10.15
N THR A 328 2.50 21.13 10.67
CA THR A 328 2.60 20.97 12.12
C THR A 328 3.03 22.28 12.74
N ALA A 329 2.28 22.71 13.75
CA ALA A 329 2.36 24.06 14.27
C ALA A 329 3.74 24.42 14.84
N PRO A 330 4.08 25.72 14.92
CA PRO A 330 5.40 26.13 15.41
C PRO A 330 5.57 25.83 16.90
N VAL A 331 6.65 25.14 17.25
CA VAL A 331 7.01 24.81 18.65
C VAL A 331 7.33 26.07 19.47
N ASP A 332 7.97 27.05 18.82
CA ASP A 332 8.37 28.35 19.38
C ASP A 332 7.38 29.50 19.09
N TRP A 333 6.30 29.21 18.35
CA TRP A 333 5.30 30.19 17.92
C TRP A 333 5.79 31.35 17.05
N VAL A 334 6.92 31.18 16.33
CA VAL A 334 7.22 32.02 15.16
C VAL A 334 6.16 31.78 14.08
N SER A 335 5.50 32.83 13.59
CA SER A 335 4.41 32.70 12.60
C SER A 335 4.92 32.10 11.28
N PRO A 336 4.22 31.11 10.69
CA PRO A 336 4.51 30.62 9.35
C PRO A 336 4.47 31.74 8.31
N GLU A 337 5.48 31.78 7.43
CA GLU A 337 5.53 32.69 6.28
C GLU A 337 5.00 32.03 4.98
N VAL A 338 4.29 30.91 5.10
CA VAL A 338 3.74 30.11 4.00
C VAL A 338 2.25 29.90 4.15
N GLN A 339 1.52 29.77 3.04
CA GLN A 339 0.08 29.53 3.07
C GLN A 339 -0.21 28.19 3.76
N THR A 340 -1.01 28.22 4.81
CA THR A 340 -1.32 27.04 5.64
C THR A 340 -2.83 26.87 5.69
N GLY A 341 -3.35 25.77 5.14
CA GLY A 341 -4.78 25.47 5.19
C GLY A 341 -5.23 24.84 6.50
N SER A 342 -4.32 24.16 7.22
CA SER A 342 -4.58 23.55 8.52
C SER A 342 -3.32 23.48 9.38
N LEU A 343 -3.46 23.72 10.68
CA LEU A 343 -2.41 23.50 11.67
C LEU A 343 -2.68 22.24 12.49
N ARG A 344 -1.72 21.31 12.52
CA ARG A 344 -1.74 20.17 13.45
C ARG A 344 -1.05 20.54 14.76
N LEU A 345 -1.71 20.21 15.87
CA LEU A 345 -1.26 20.53 17.22
C LEU A 345 -0.70 19.29 17.93
N TRP A 346 0.55 18.96 17.60
CA TRP A 346 1.37 17.96 18.28
C TRP A 346 2.74 18.58 18.61
N ASP A 347 3.38 18.15 19.71
CA ASP A 347 4.66 18.66 20.24
C ASP A 347 4.78 20.19 20.46
N VAL A 348 3.73 20.98 20.24
CA VAL A 348 3.67 22.43 20.51
C VAL A 348 3.23 22.77 21.94
N GLY A 349 3.30 21.82 22.87
CA GLY A 349 3.03 22.02 24.30
C GLY A 349 1.56 22.23 24.68
N VAL A 350 0.64 21.54 23.98
CA VAL A 350 -0.82 21.60 24.19
C VAL A 350 -1.44 20.20 24.30
N SER A 351 -0.63 19.19 24.67
CA SER A 351 -1.10 17.82 24.90
C SER A 351 -2.05 17.72 26.11
N TRP A 352 -2.70 16.57 26.30
CA TRP A 352 -3.69 16.42 27.38
C TRP A 352 -3.07 16.65 28.77
N LYS A 353 -1.90 16.09 29.07
CA LYS A 353 -1.15 16.34 30.32
C LYS A 353 -0.74 17.80 30.55
N GLU A 354 -0.59 18.59 29.48
CA GLU A 354 -0.16 19.99 29.57
C GLU A 354 -1.33 20.93 29.80
N ILE A 355 -2.50 20.61 29.24
CA ILE A 355 -3.74 21.37 29.45
C ILE A 355 -4.40 20.95 30.77
N GLU A 356 -4.66 19.66 31.00
CA GLU A 356 -5.38 19.18 32.20
C GLU A 356 -4.41 18.73 33.31
N THR A 357 -3.80 19.72 33.96
CA THR A 357 -2.78 19.55 35.02
C THR A 357 -3.26 18.72 36.21
N ALA A 358 -4.55 18.81 36.54
CA ALA A 358 -5.27 17.92 37.47
C ALA A 358 -6.71 17.73 36.95
N LYS A 359 -7.41 16.68 37.39
CA LYS A 359 -8.77 16.38 36.91
C LYS A 359 -9.71 17.57 37.05
N GLY A 360 -10.24 18.08 35.92
CA GLY A 360 -11.09 19.27 35.86
C GLY A 360 -10.37 20.62 35.99
N VAL A 361 -9.03 20.64 36.05
CA VAL A 361 -8.21 21.84 36.24
C VAL A 361 -7.36 22.09 34.99
N TYR A 362 -7.83 23.04 34.17
CA TYR A 362 -7.31 23.30 32.84
C TYR A 362 -6.49 24.59 32.75
N ASP A 363 -5.26 24.51 32.23
CA ASP A 363 -4.55 25.67 31.68
C ASP A 363 -4.80 25.79 30.17
N TRP A 364 -5.70 26.70 29.82
CA TRP A 364 -6.05 26.99 28.44
C TRP A 364 -5.12 28.03 27.78
N SER A 365 -4.14 28.61 28.50
CA SER A 365 -3.40 29.80 28.05
C SER A 365 -2.70 29.59 26.71
N LYS A 366 -1.90 28.52 26.59
CA LYS A 366 -1.16 28.21 25.35
C LYS A 366 -2.11 27.84 24.22
N LEU A 367 -3.10 26.99 24.45
CA LEU A 367 -4.06 26.58 23.43
C LEU A 367 -4.93 27.76 22.93
N ASN A 368 -5.32 28.69 23.80
CA ASN A 368 -5.99 29.93 23.39
C ASN A 368 -5.14 30.72 22.37
N ALA A 369 -3.86 30.96 22.70
CA ALA A 369 -2.95 31.71 21.83
C ALA A 369 -2.67 30.96 20.51
N THR A 370 -2.51 29.63 20.57
CA THR A 370 -2.38 28.73 19.42
C THR A 370 -3.57 28.83 18.47
N VAL A 371 -4.80 28.68 18.98
CA VAL A 371 -6.02 28.71 18.16
C VAL A 371 -6.29 30.11 17.60
N GLN A 372 -5.99 31.17 18.36
CA GLN A 372 -6.07 32.55 17.85
C GLN A 372 -5.09 32.80 16.69
N ARG A 373 -3.86 32.27 16.76
CA ARG A 373 -2.88 32.35 15.67
C ARG A 373 -3.33 31.54 14.44
N ALA A 374 -3.90 30.34 14.63
CA ALA A 374 -4.48 29.57 13.55
C ALA A 374 -5.60 30.36 12.82
N SER A 375 -6.51 30.96 13.60
CA SER A 375 -7.59 31.81 13.07
C SER A 375 -7.05 33.04 12.32
N ALA A 376 -5.97 33.67 12.81
CA ALA A 376 -5.34 34.80 12.13
C ALA A 376 -4.66 34.43 10.79
N LEU A 377 -4.24 33.16 10.64
CA LEU A 377 -3.74 32.61 9.37
C LEU A 377 -4.87 32.15 8.42
N GLY A 378 -6.13 32.11 8.90
CA GLY A 378 -7.24 31.47 8.19
C GLY A 378 -7.13 29.95 8.11
N ALA A 379 -6.29 29.34 8.96
CA ALA A 379 -6.05 27.90 8.98
C ALA A 379 -7.07 27.16 9.85
N GLY A 380 -7.48 25.97 9.40
CA GLY A 380 -8.16 25.00 10.27
C GLY A 380 -7.23 24.48 11.37
N VAL A 381 -7.79 23.75 12.33
CA VAL A 381 -7.01 23.14 13.42
C VAL A 381 -7.36 21.66 13.55
N LEU A 382 -6.31 20.82 13.50
CA LEU A 382 -6.31 19.41 13.87
C LEU A 382 -5.67 19.29 15.26
N TYR A 383 -6.48 19.05 16.29
CA TYR A 383 -5.99 18.77 17.65
C TYR A 383 -5.66 17.29 17.81
N VAL A 384 -4.55 16.96 18.49
CA VAL A 384 -4.15 15.56 18.73
C VAL A 384 -4.36 15.22 20.19
N LEU A 385 -5.27 14.28 20.48
CA LEU A 385 -5.39 13.70 21.82
C LEU A 385 -4.19 12.79 22.08
N GLY A 386 -3.33 13.17 23.02
CA GLY A 386 -2.20 12.35 23.43
C GLY A 386 -1.57 12.82 24.73
N ASN A 387 -0.60 12.02 25.20
CA ASN A 387 0.07 12.18 26.50
C ASN A 387 -0.90 12.23 27.69
N THR A 388 -1.29 11.06 28.20
CA THR A 388 -2.21 10.94 29.33
C THR A 388 -1.65 11.63 30.57
N PRO A 389 -2.40 12.51 31.26
CA PRO A 389 -1.99 13.10 32.52
C PRO A 389 -1.66 12.04 33.57
N ALA A 390 -0.68 12.30 34.45
CA ALA A 390 -0.26 11.34 35.47
C ALA A 390 -1.41 10.92 36.43
N TRP A 391 -2.36 11.81 36.69
CA TRP A 391 -3.55 11.53 37.50
C TRP A 391 -4.54 10.58 36.78
N ALA A 392 -4.61 10.63 35.44
CA ALA A 392 -5.48 9.77 34.63
C ALA A 392 -4.83 8.41 34.33
N SER A 393 -3.51 8.35 34.10
CA SER A 393 -2.79 7.09 33.85
C SER A 393 -2.48 6.28 35.11
N GLY A 394 -2.81 6.79 36.30
CA GLY A 394 -2.46 6.17 37.57
C GLY A 394 -0.94 6.15 37.81
N GLY A 395 -0.23 7.19 37.36
CA GLY A 395 1.21 7.34 37.50
C GLY A 395 2.06 6.48 36.54
N LYS A 396 1.47 5.83 35.54
CA LYS A 396 2.16 4.87 34.64
C LYS A 396 2.94 5.51 33.48
N GLY A 397 3.17 6.82 33.53
CA GLY A 397 3.69 7.61 32.40
C GLY A 397 2.58 8.15 31.50
N ASP A 398 2.98 8.87 30.45
CA ASP A 398 2.09 9.59 29.54
C ASP A 398 1.75 8.82 28.26
N SER A 399 2.54 7.80 27.91
CA SER A 399 2.20 6.81 26.87
C SER A 399 1.19 5.75 27.33
N ALA A 400 0.84 5.73 28.62
CA ALA A 400 -0.10 4.78 29.17
C ALA A 400 -1.55 5.18 28.87
N PRO A 401 -2.46 4.21 28.60
CA PRO A 401 -3.89 4.51 28.50
C PRO A 401 -4.40 5.13 29.81
N PRO A 402 -5.40 6.02 29.76
CA PRO A 402 -6.09 6.46 30.97
C PRO A 402 -6.75 5.26 31.66
N THR A 403 -6.71 5.25 32.98
CA THR A 403 -7.31 4.19 33.81
C THR A 403 -8.84 4.23 33.79
N ASN A 404 -9.43 5.38 33.43
CA ASN A 404 -10.83 5.53 33.08
C ASN A 404 -10.97 6.28 31.75
N LEU A 405 -11.69 5.71 30.79
CA LEU A 405 -11.96 6.34 29.49
C LEU A 405 -12.88 7.57 29.59
N ASP A 406 -13.68 7.71 30.66
CA ASP A 406 -14.49 8.92 30.88
C ASP A 406 -13.62 10.16 31.08
N ASP A 407 -12.42 10.03 31.65
CA ASP A 407 -11.52 11.17 31.88
C ASP A 407 -11.10 11.81 30.54
N ALA A 408 -10.78 10.99 29.53
CA ALA A 408 -10.49 11.45 28.17
C ALA A 408 -11.74 12.02 27.48
N ALA A 409 -12.91 11.44 27.74
CA ALA A 409 -14.18 11.91 27.18
C ALA A 409 -14.55 13.30 27.72
N ASP A 410 -14.35 13.54 29.01
CA ASP A 410 -14.67 14.81 29.65
C ASP A 410 -13.66 15.89 29.26
N PHE A 411 -12.37 15.55 29.11
CA PHE A 411 -11.39 16.43 28.47
C PHE A 411 -11.79 16.85 27.05
N LEU A 412 -12.18 15.88 26.20
CA LEU A 412 -12.61 16.13 24.82
C LEU A 412 -13.89 16.99 24.75
N LYS A 413 -14.84 16.81 25.67
CA LYS A 413 -16.00 17.72 25.81
C LYS A 413 -15.57 19.12 26.23
N ALA A 414 -14.65 19.24 27.19
CA ALA A 414 -14.19 20.54 27.70
C ALA A 414 -13.48 21.36 26.60
N ILE A 415 -12.55 20.74 25.86
CA ILE A 415 -11.86 21.39 24.73
C ILE A 415 -12.86 21.73 23.61
N CYS A 416 -13.76 20.82 23.20
CA CYS A 416 -14.68 21.12 22.10
C CYS A 416 -15.78 22.12 22.47
N THR A 417 -16.22 22.16 23.74
CA THR A 417 -17.15 23.18 24.24
C THR A 417 -16.48 24.56 24.24
N LYS A 418 -15.18 24.62 24.51
CA LYS A 418 -14.41 25.87 24.56
C LYS A 418 -13.99 26.40 23.19
N TYR A 419 -13.69 25.52 22.24
CA TYR A 419 -13.14 25.87 20.92
C TYR A 419 -14.01 25.39 19.74
N GLY A 420 -15.29 25.09 19.98
CA GLY A 420 -16.23 24.69 18.93
C GLY A 420 -16.28 25.69 17.79
N GLY A 421 -16.16 25.20 16.56
CA GLY A 421 -16.05 26.04 15.35
C GLY A 421 -14.64 26.62 15.09
N LEU A 422 -13.69 26.48 16.00
CA LEU A 422 -12.27 26.86 15.81
C LEU A 422 -11.35 25.63 15.68
N ILE A 423 -11.66 24.54 16.39
CA ILE A 423 -11.05 23.22 16.16
C ILE A 423 -12.02 22.39 15.32
N GLY A 424 -11.58 22.01 14.11
CA GLY A 424 -12.39 21.28 13.15
C GLY A 424 -12.20 19.76 13.21
N SER A 425 -10.99 19.31 13.58
CA SER A 425 -10.64 17.90 13.57
C SER A 425 -9.90 17.49 14.86
N TYR A 426 -10.12 16.24 15.29
CA TYR A 426 -9.53 15.64 16.49
C TYR A 426 -8.91 14.29 16.14
N GLU A 427 -7.58 14.19 16.19
CA GLU A 427 -6.83 12.94 16.00
C GLU A 427 -6.71 12.17 17.31
N VAL A 428 -7.19 10.92 17.33
CA VAL A 428 -7.21 10.11 18.54
C VAL A 428 -5.96 9.26 18.63
N TRP A 429 -4.89 9.92 19.09
CA TRP A 429 -3.55 9.41 19.38
C TRP A 429 -2.49 9.49 18.27
N ASN A 430 -1.27 9.80 18.68
CA ASN A 430 -0.08 9.90 17.85
C ASN A 430 0.68 8.56 17.81
N GLU A 431 0.94 8.04 16.61
CA GLU A 431 1.74 6.83 16.35
C GLU A 431 1.39 5.65 17.27
N GLY A 432 0.11 5.28 17.32
CA GLY A 432 -0.42 4.24 18.23
C GLY A 432 0.17 2.83 18.04
N ASN A 433 0.88 2.61 16.93
CA ASN A 433 1.66 1.39 16.67
C ASN A 433 3.03 1.37 17.39
N ILE A 434 3.49 2.46 17.98
CA ILE A 434 4.84 2.60 18.57
C ILE A 434 4.75 2.72 20.09
N SER A 435 5.39 1.78 20.80
CA SER A 435 5.30 1.65 22.27
C SER A 435 5.79 2.86 23.07
N ARG A 436 6.61 3.72 22.45
CA ARG A 436 7.02 5.01 23.02
C ARG A 436 5.83 5.94 23.24
N TYR A 437 4.84 5.93 22.34
CA TYR A 437 3.69 6.82 22.40
C TYR A 437 2.44 6.11 22.95
N TRP A 438 2.29 4.80 22.71
CA TRP A 438 1.19 4.01 23.26
C TRP A 438 1.66 2.68 23.86
N SER A 439 1.62 2.56 25.18
CA SER A 439 1.98 1.34 25.92
C SER A 439 0.78 0.43 26.24
N GLY A 440 -0.43 0.84 25.86
CA GLY A 440 -1.64 0.03 25.98
C GLY A 440 -1.76 -1.06 24.90
N THR A 441 -2.81 -1.87 25.01
CA THR A 441 -3.22 -2.76 23.90
C THR A 441 -3.89 -1.96 22.78
N GLN A 442 -3.93 -2.53 21.58
CA GLN A 442 -4.61 -1.91 20.43
C GLN A 442 -6.14 -1.95 20.58
N GLN A 443 -6.67 -2.89 21.37
CA GLN A 443 -8.07 -2.87 21.81
C GLN A 443 -8.38 -1.62 22.64
N GLN A 444 -7.57 -1.32 23.65
CA GLN A 444 -7.74 -0.11 24.47
C GLN A 444 -7.62 1.18 23.66
N LEU A 445 -6.82 1.18 22.58
CA LEU A 445 -6.72 2.32 21.68
C LEU A 445 -8.01 2.49 20.85
N ALA A 446 -8.59 1.39 20.36
CA ALA A 446 -9.88 1.40 19.69
C ALA A 446 -11.04 1.77 20.64
N ASP A 447 -11.00 1.32 21.90
CA ASP A 447 -11.96 1.71 22.95
C ASP A 447 -11.87 3.22 23.23
N LEU A 448 -10.65 3.79 23.31
CA LEU A 448 -10.41 5.22 23.44
C LEU A 448 -10.90 5.99 22.19
N THR A 449 -10.69 5.45 20.99
CA THR A 449 -11.15 6.03 19.72
C THR A 449 -12.68 6.13 19.66
N GLU A 450 -13.37 5.04 20.02
CA GLU A 450 -14.83 5.02 20.11
C GLU A 450 -15.36 5.99 21.17
N LYS A 451 -14.71 6.04 22.34
CA LYS A 451 -15.07 6.96 23.40
C LYS A 451 -14.91 8.43 23.00
N ALA A 452 -13.82 8.74 22.30
CA ALA A 452 -13.56 10.06 21.75
C ALA A 452 -14.63 10.47 20.73
N ASN A 453 -14.97 9.56 19.80
CA ASN A 453 -16.05 9.80 18.83
C ASN A 453 -17.40 10.03 19.50
N ALA A 454 -17.74 9.23 20.52
CA ALA A 454 -18.97 9.41 21.30
C ALA A 454 -19.00 10.74 22.08
N ALA A 455 -17.85 11.18 22.62
CA ALA A 455 -17.74 12.47 23.31
C ALA A 455 -17.88 13.67 22.35
N LEU A 456 -17.29 13.57 21.15
CA LEU A 456 -17.20 14.66 20.19
C LEU A 456 -18.48 14.87 19.35
N LYS A 457 -19.36 13.86 19.26
CA LYS A 457 -20.67 13.96 18.58
C LYS A 457 -21.61 15.06 19.12
N GLY A 458 -21.41 15.53 20.34
CA GLY A 458 -22.22 16.58 20.97
C GLY A 458 -21.67 18.01 20.81
N CYS A 459 -20.51 18.17 20.16
CA CYS A 459 -19.84 19.47 20.03
C CYS A 459 -20.57 20.39 19.03
N SER A 460 -20.44 21.71 19.20
CA SER A 460 -21.04 22.67 18.29
C SER A 460 -20.27 22.75 16.96
N GLY A 461 -20.94 22.39 15.86
CA GLY A 461 -20.35 22.28 14.53
C GLY A 461 -20.00 20.85 14.17
N SER A 462 -19.86 20.56 12.87
CA SER A 462 -19.43 19.24 12.41
C SER A 462 -17.93 19.10 12.66
N VAL A 463 -17.56 18.31 13.67
CA VAL A 463 -16.15 17.97 13.98
C VAL A 463 -15.80 16.61 13.37
N GLN A 464 -14.59 16.49 12.84
CA GLN A 464 -14.04 15.26 12.26
C GLN A 464 -13.21 14.51 13.30
N VAL A 465 -13.47 13.22 13.49
CA VAL A 465 -12.68 12.35 14.38
C VAL A 465 -11.74 11.50 13.54
N VAL A 466 -10.45 11.76 13.65
CA VAL A 466 -9.40 11.07 12.89
C VAL A 466 -8.86 9.91 13.73
N ALA A 467 -8.67 8.74 13.11
CA ALA A 467 -8.07 7.58 13.75
C ALA A 467 -6.65 7.87 14.28
N ALA A 468 -6.16 7.03 15.20
CA ALA A 468 -4.77 7.10 15.65
C ALA A 468 -3.80 7.05 14.45
N SER A 469 -2.84 7.96 14.42
CA SER A 469 -1.81 7.96 13.38
C SER A 469 -0.90 6.75 13.51
N THR A 470 -0.21 6.38 12.42
CA THR A 470 0.72 5.25 12.41
C THR A 470 2.00 5.57 11.63
N GLY A 471 3.14 5.31 12.25
CA GLY A 471 4.45 5.41 11.60
C GLY A 471 4.72 4.17 10.74
N VAL A 472 4.64 4.31 9.42
CA VAL A 472 4.71 3.18 8.46
C VAL A 472 6.11 2.54 8.44
N ARG A 473 7.16 3.37 8.51
CA ARG A 473 8.57 2.91 8.50
C ARG A 473 8.93 1.98 9.65
N ALA A 474 8.16 1.96 10.73
CA ALA A 474 8.25 0.96 11.80
C ALA A 474 7.60 -0.37 11.36
N SER A 475 8.06 -0.92 10.23
CA SER A 475 7.37 -1.96 9.44
C SER A 475 6.85 -3.15 10.25
N GLY A 476 7.62 -3.62 11.24
CA GLY A 476 7.22 -4.71 12.13
C GLY A 476 6.05 -4.37 13.08
N THR A 477 6.02 -3.16 13.65
CA THR A 477 4.88 -2.75 14.50
C THR A 477 3.72 -2.24 13.67
N PHE A 478 3.96 -1.60 12.53
CA PHE A 478 2.92 -1.25 11.57
C PHE A 478 2.17 -2.52 11.07
N ALA A 479 2.89 -3.52 10.56
CA ALA A 479 2.30 -4.77 10.07
C ALA A 479 1.69 -5.66 11.16
N ASN A 480 1.78 -5.30 12.45
CA ASN A 480 1.21 -6.07 13.55
C ASN A 480 0.25 -5.24 14.42
N GLN A 481 0.74 -4.20 15.09
CA GLN A 481 -0.05 -3.35 15.97
C GLN A 481 -1.14 -2.58 15.21
N TYR A 482 -0.80 -1.93 14.08
CA TYR A 482 -1.82 -1.22 13.30
C TYR A 482 -2.88 -2.17 12.71
N THR A 483 -2.49 -3.40 12.36
CA THR A 483 -3.46 -4.45 11.98
C THR A 483 -4.44 -4.75 13.11
N GLN A 484 -3.96 -4.94 14.35
CA GLN A 484 -4.84 -5.19 15.49
C GLN A 484 -5.74 -3.99 15.82
N TYR A 485 -5.25 -2.76 15.65
CA TYR A 485 -6.06 -1.55 15.81
C TYR A 485 -7.18 -1.48 14.76
N LEU A 486 -6.88 -1.73 13.48
CA LEU A 486 -7.89 -1.76 12.42
C LEU A 486 -8.94 -2.87 12.65
N LEU A 487 -8.54 -4.05 13.13
CA LEU A 487 -9.49 -5.11 13.49
C LEU A 487 -10.39 -4.69 14.67
N ALA A 488 -9.84 -4.08 15.72
CA ALA A 488 -10.61 -3.59 16.86
C ALA A 488 -11.54 -2.40 16.50
N LEU A 489 -11.13 -1.52 15.58
CA LEU A 489 -12.01 -0.49 15.02
C LEU A 489 -13.15 -1.11 14.19
N LYS A 490 -12.87 -2.16 13.41
CA LYS A 490 -13.88 -2.88 12.62
C LYS A 490 -14.98 -3.49 13.49
N GLU A 491 -14.60 -4.11 14.61
CA GLU A 491 -15.55 -4.66 15.60
C GLU A 491 -16.47 -3.58 16.18
N LYS A 492 -16.02 -2.32 16.20
CA LYS A 492 -16.76 -1.13 16.65
C LYS A 492 -17.48 -0.37 15.52
N ASN A 493 -17.64 -0.99 14.35
CA ASN A 493 -18.20 -0.37 13.15
C ASN A 493 -17.48 0.92 12.72
N TRP A 494 -16.15 0.95 12.89
CA TRP A 494 -15.24 2.00 12.45
C TRP A 494 -15.61 3.41 12.95
N PRO A 495 -15.46 3.72 14.26
CA PRO A 495 -15.92 4.97 14.90
C PRO A 495 -14.98 6.16 14.66
N VAL A 496 -14.65 6.43 13.40
CA VAL A 496 -13.79 7.52 12.92
C VAL A 496 -14.34 8.04 11.60
N ASP A 497 -14.05 9.29 11.26
CA ASP A 497 -14.47 9.95 10.03
C ASP A 497 -13.33 9.99 8.99
N ALA A 498 -12.09 9.84 9.44
CA ALA A 498 -10.88 9.81 8.61
C ALA A 498 -9.79 8.89 9.20
N PHE A 499 -8.82 8.50 8.36
CA PHE A 499 -7.65 7.72 8.77
C PHE A 499 -6.38 8.56 8.70
N SER A 500 -5.42 8.28 9.59
CA SER A 500 -4.17 9.03 9.70
C SER A 500 -2.93 8.15 9.53
N VAL A 501 -1.91 8.68 8.86
CA VAL A 501 -0.62 8.06 8.59
C VAL A 501 0.52 9.06 8.81
N HIS A 502 1.69 8.57 9.22
CA HIS A 502 2.95 9.31 9.13
C HIS A 502 3.85 8.62 8.09
N ALA A 503 3.97 9.20 6.89
CA ALA A 503 4.67 8.58 5.76
C ALA A 503 6.17 8.93 5.67
N TYR A 504 6.84 9.17 6.82
CA TYR A 504 8.30 9.36 6.87
C TYR A 504 9.05 8.17 6.26
N PRO A 505 9.96 8.39 5.29
CA PRO A 505 10.88 7.36 4.84
C PRO A 505 12.05 7.14 5.82
N LEU A 506 12.98 6.27 5.42
CA LEU A 506 14.32 6.20 6.02
C LEU A 506 15.12 7.48 5.73
N PRO A 507 16.23 7.76 6.43
CA PRO A 507 16.93 9.05 6.32
C PRO A 507 17.43 9.39 4.91
N ASN A 508 17.83 8.38 4.12
CA ASN A 508 18.23 8.55 2.73
C ASN A 508 17.07 8.54 1.71
N GLY A 509 15.82 8.43 2.18
CA GLY A 509 14.65 8.27 1.34
C GLY A 509 14.14 9.58 0.75
N THR A 510 13.46 9.45 -0.39
CA THR A 510 12.97 10.52 -1.26
C THR A 510 11.43 10.53 -1.28
N PRO A 511 10.77 11.50 -1.93
CA PRO A 511 9.33 11.43 -2.17
C PRO A 511 8.91 10.15 -2.92
N THR A 512 9.75 9.60 -3.80
CA THR A 512 9.57 8.26 -4.41
C THR A 512 9.32 7.19 -3.35
N THR A 513 10.18 7.08 -2.33
CA THR A 513 10.05 6.04 -1.29
C THR A 513 8.93 6.33 -0.27
N ARG A 514 8.49 7.59 -0.13
CA ARG A 514 7.25 7.92 0.59
C ARG A 514 6.04 7.26 -0.07
N ILE A 515 5.98 7.19 -1.40
CA ILE A 515 4.81 6.63 -2.10
C ILE A 515 4.64 5.13 -1.83
N ASP A 516 5.73 4.39 -1.66
CA ASP A 516 5.66 3.00 -1.18
C ASP A 516 4.99 2.92 0.20
N LEU A 517 5.27 3.86 1.11
CA LEU A 517 4.66 3.91 2.45
C LEU A 517 3.18 4.31 2.41
N VAL A 518 2.81 5.24 1.51
CA VAL A 518 1.40 5.60 1.26
C VAL A 518 0.63 4.40 0.68
N ALA A 519 1.18 3.69 -0.30
CA ALA A 519 0.60 2.48 -0.85
C ALA A 519 0.45 1.39 0.23
N GLN A 520 1.48 1.20 1.06
CA GLN A 520 1.43 0.32 2.23
C GLN A 520 0.28 0.66 3.18
N PHE A 521 0.09 1.94 3.49
CA PHE A 521 -0.99 2.41 4.34
C PHE A 521 -2.38 2.19 3.74
N LYS A 522 -2.61 2.66 2.52
CA LYS A 522 -3.91 2.52 1.82
C LYS A 522 -4.32 1.06 1.67
N THR A 523 -3.36 0.17 1.40
CA THR A 523 -3.67 -1.25 1.37
C THR A 523 -3.92 -1.85 2.75
N MET A 524 -3.20 -1.44 3.80
CA MET A 524 -3.49 -1.90 5.16
C MET A 524 -4.92 -1.55 5.59
N LEU A 525 -5.45 -0.40 5.18
CA LEU A 525 -6.87 -0.06 5.30
C LEU A 525 -7.76 -1.04 4.52
N ALA A 526 -7.50 -1.20 3.21
CA ALA A 526 -8.30 -2.05 2.33
C ALA A 526 -8.38 -3.53 2.78
N VAL A 527 -7.26 -4.16 3.18
CA VAL A 527 -7.24 -5.58 3.57
C VAL A 527 -7.94 -5.86 4.88
N ASN A 528 -8.01 -4.88 5.78
CA ASN A 528 -8.79 -4.99 7.01
C ASN A 528 -10.26 -4.64 6.78
N GLY A 529 -10.62 -4.11 5.60
CA GLY A 529 -11.99 -3.73 5.24
C GLY A 529 -12.43 -2.40 5.85
N ALA A 530 -11.50 -1.45 5.93
CA ALA A 530 -11.79 -0.06 6.26
C ALA A 530 -12.70 0.58 5.18
N PRO A 531 -13.63 1.49 5.54
CA PRO A 531 -14.45 2.18 4.56
C PRO A 531 -13.60 3.09 3.67
N ALA A 532 -13.77 2.96 2.34
CA ALA A 532 -12.96 3.64 1.33
C ALA A 532 -13.48 5.06 0.98
N ASP A 533 -14.57 5.49 1.59
CA ASP A 533 -15.23 6.79 1.46
C ASP A 533 -14.71 7.84 2.46
N ARG A 534 -13.70 7.49 3.25
CA ARG A 534 -13.13 8.31 4.32
C ARG A 534 -11.84 8.98 3.90
N GLU A 535 -11.66 10.22 4.35
CA GLU A 535 -10.45 11.00 4.07
C GLU A 535 -9.20 10.32 4.67
N ILE A 536 -8.06 10.50 4.00
CA ILE A 536 -6.75 10.06 4.48
C ILE A 536 -5.85 11.28 4.70
N LEU A 537 -5.32 11.40 5.92
CA LEU A 537 -4.43 12.48 6.31
C LEU A 537 -3.02 11.92 6.54
N ASP A 538 -2.02 12.45 5.85
CA ASP A 538 -0.60 12.23 6.16
C ASP A 538 -0.18 13.29 7.19
N THR A 539 -0.40 13.02 8.47
CA THR A 539 -0.38 14.02 9.55
C THR A 539 1.02 14.37 10.05
N GLU A 540 2.06 13.66 9.60
CA GLU A 540 3.44 14.12 9.69
C GLU A 540 4.28 13.61 8.52
N LEU A 541 4.94 14.56 7.85
CA LEU A 541 5.93 14.27 6.83
C LEU A 541 7.13 15.22 6.90
N ASN A 542 8.33 14.63 6.85
CA ASN A 542 9.59 15.27 6.46
C ASN A 542 10.56 14.17 5.96
N TYR A 543 11.77 14.56 5.60
CA TYR A 543 12.82 13.73 5.03
C TYR A 543 14.11 13.90 5.82
N GLY A 544 15.03 12.93 5.72
CA GLY A 544 16.30 12.94 6.45
C GLY A 544 16.22 12.75 7.98
N LEU A 545 15.02 12.58 8.53
CA LEU A 545 14.80 12.26 9.95
C LEU A 545 15.40 10.89 10.31
N ALA A 546 16.32 10.87 11.27
CA ALA A 546 17.02 9.68 11.76
C ALA A 546 16.10 8.48 12.05
N SER A 547 16.65 7.26 11.93
CA SER A 547 15.97 6.00 12.26
C SER A 547 16.66 5.29 13.45
N SER A 548 16.21 4.09 13.80
CA SER A 548 16.90 3.24 14.78
C SER A 548 18.22 2.63 14.28
N SER A 549 18.50 2.71 12.98
CA SER A 549 19.67 2.10 12.32
C SER A 549 20.56 3.11 11.60
N GLU A 550 20.05 4.30 11.27
CA GLU A 550 20.71 5.30 10.43
C GLU A 550 20.58 6.69 11.04
N GLY A 551 21.65 7.48 10.95
CA GLY A 551 21.68 8.86 11.41
C GLY A 551 20.83 9.82 10.56
N ARG A 552 20.66 11.05 11.05
CA ARG A 552 20.03 12.14 10.29
C ARG A 552 20.82 12.43 9.01
N VAL A 553 20.11 12.69 7.93
CA VAL A 553 20.68 13.22 6.68
C VAL A 553 20.20 14.66 6.51
N PRO A 554 21.07 15.69 6.61
CA PRO A 554 20.68 17.07 6.34
C PRO A 554 20.38 17.25 4.84
N LEU A 555 19.35 18.01 4.51
CA LEU A 555 18.99 18.35 3.13
C LEU A 555 19.30 19.82 2.84
N SER A 556 19.55 20.13 1.56
CA SER A 556 19.69 21.52 1.13
C SER A 556 18.31 22.22 1.12
N ASP A 557 18.31 23.56 1.22
CA ASP A 557 17.08 24.38 1.09
C ASP A 557 16.38 24.12 -0.27
N ALA A 558 17.15 23.98 -1.35
CA ALA A 558 16.64 23.67 -2.69
C ALA A 558 16.05 22.25 -2.81
N THR A 559 16.73 21.23 -2.26
CA THR A 559 16.22 19.85 -2.23
C THR A 559 14.98 19.75 -1.33
N THR A 560 14.93 20.51 -0.23
CA THR A 560 13.74 20.60 0.61
C THR A 560 12.56 21.22 -0.15
N ALA A 561 12.80 22.28 -0.93
CA ALA A 561 11.79 22.88 -1.81
C ALA A 561 11.25 21.89 -2.86
N ALA A 562 12.16 21.12 -3.48
CA ALA A 562 11.81 20.06 -4.42
C ALA A 562 10.94 18.98 -3.75
N TYR A 563 11.37 18.48 -2.58
CA TYR A 563 10.66 17.41 -1.88
C TYR A 563 9.28 17.87 -1.40
N ILE A 564 9.15 19.08 -0.82
CA ILE A 564 7.86 19.71 -0.51
C ILE A 564 6.94 19.65 -1.74
N SER A 565 7.42 20.11 -2.90
CA SER A 565 6.60 20.17 -4.11
C SER A 565 6.15 18.80 -4.59
N GLN A 566 7.08 17.84 -4.71
CA GLN A 566 6.78 16.47 -5.11
C GLN A 566 5.77 15.82 -4.15
N SER A 567 5.96 15.94 -2.83
CA SER A 567 5.06 15.35 -1.83
C SER A 567 3.61 15.82 -1.98
N PHE A 568 3.38 17.12 -2.20
CA PHE A 568 2.03 17.66 -2.37
C PHE A 568 1.41 17.28 -3.72
N ILE A 569 2.19 17.27 -4.81
CA ILE A 569 1.72 16.80 -6.13
C ILE A 569 1.29 15.33 -6.04
N GLN A 570 2.15 14.48 -5.47
CA GLN A 570 1.87 13.05 -5.31
C GLN A 570 0.72 12.81 -4.31
N SER A 571 0.53 13.66 -3.30
CA SER A 571 -0.63 13.55 -2.39
C SER A 571 -1.96 13.67 -3.15
N VAL A 572 -2.04 14.52 -4.18
CA VAL A 572 -3.21 14.57 -5.08
C VAL A 572 -3.31 13.30 -5.94
N GLN A 573 -2.20 12.83 -6.53
CA GLN A 573 -2.15 11.61 -7.36
C GLN A 573 -2.62 10.36 -6.59
N TYR A 574 -2.22 10.24 -5.32
CA TYR A 574 -2.45 9.09 -4.45
C TYR A 574 -3.64 9.25 -3.50
N GLY A 575 -4.41 10.34 -3.59
CA GLY A 575 -5.63 10.53 -2.80
C GLY A 575 -5.35 10.61 -1.30
N ILE A 576 -4.49 11.55 -0.92
CA ILE A 576 -4.27 12.03 0.44
C ILE A 576 -4.93 13.41 0.53
N ASP A 577 -5.91 13.56 1.42
CA ASP A 577 -6.76 14.75 1.54
C ASP A 577 -6.09 15.89 2.30
N SER A 578 -5.10 15.58 3.14
CA SER A 578 -4.25 16.57 3.82
C SER A 578 -2.88 16.00 4.12
N THR A 579 -1.82 16.76 3.83
CA THR A 579 -0.43 16.41 4.16
C THR A 579 0.12 17.49 5.06
N TYR A 580 0.65 17.11 6.23
CA TYR A 580 1.17 18.03 7.22
C TYR A 580 2.69 17.94 7.27
N TRP A 581 3.36 19.00 6.79
CA TRP A 581 4.80 19.09 6.92
C TRP A 581 5.19 19.23 8.40
N TYR A 582 6.11 18.37 8.86
CA TYR A 582 6.63 18.38 10.23
C TYR A 582 8.05 18.96 10.23
N LEU A 583 8.27 20.23 10.55
CA LEU A 583 7.33 21.25 11.02
C LEU A 583 7.78 22.63 10.51
N TRP A 584 7.08 23.69 10.92
CA TRP A 584 7.64 25.04 10.88
C TRP A 584 8.35 25.37 12.19
N SER A 585 9.51 26.00 12.12
CA SER A 585 10.28 26.46 13.28
C SER A 585 10.87 27.87 13.05
N GLY A 586 11.30 28.56 14.10
CA GLY A 586 11.98 29.85 14.00
C GLY A 586 13.44 29.76 13.54
N SER A 587 14.07 28.59 13.70
CA SER A 587 15.42 28.26 13.26
C SER A 587 15.49 26.82 12.77
N ASP A 588 16.66 26.36 12.32
CA ASP A 588 16.87 24.94 12.02
C ASP A 588 16.56 24.07 13.25
N TYR A 589 15.87 22.95 13.02
CA TYR A 589 15.48 21.99 14.04
C TYR A 589 16.22 20.66 13.85
N ASP A 590 17.03 20.31 14.83
CA ASP A 590 18.12 19.34 14.67
C ASP A 590 17.71 17.88 14.42
N LEU A 591 16.42 17.56 14.56
CA LEU A 591 15.89 16.24 14.24
C LEU A 591 15.68 16.03 12.73
N LEU A 592 15.54 17.09 11.94
CA LEU A 592 15.01 17.03 10.57
C LEU A 592 16.07 17.20 9.49
N GLY A 593 15.96 16.44 8.40
CA GLY A 593 16.75 16.69 7.21
C GLY A 593 16.31 17.95 6.49
N GLY A 594 15.04 17.99 6.09
CA GLY A 594 14.42 19.15 5.46
C GLY A 594 14.01 20.21 6.49
N GLN A 595 14.41 21.46 6.25
CA GLN A 595 14.13 22.60 7.13
C GLN A 595 13.09 23.53 6.50
N LEU A 596 12.17 24.05 7.31
CA LEU A 596 11.18 25.05 6.88
C LEU A 596 11.02 26.13 7.96
N ASN A 597 11.76 27.22 7.80
CA ASN A 597 11.88 28.31 8.77
C ASN A 597 12.16 29.65 8.04
N PRO A 598 12.26 30.81 8.76
CA PRO A 598 12.58 32.08 8.13
C PRO A 598 13.91 32.10 7.33
N GLY A 599 14.88 31.26 7.70
CA GLY A 599 16.19 31.12 7.03
C GLY A 599 16.20 30.23 5.77
N THR A 600 15.08 29.59 5.39
CA THR A 600 14.99 28.67 4.23
C THR A 600 14.19 29.30 3.07
N PRO A 601 14.75 30.27 2.33
CA PRO A 601 14.02 31.00 1.28
C PRO A 601 13.55 30.11 0.13
N ALA A 602 14.32 29.10 -0.28
CA ALA A 602 13.93 28.22 -1.39
C ALA A 602 12.79 27.29 -0.96
N ALA A 603 12.84 26.66 0.22
CA ALA A 603 11.76 25.81 0.74
C ALA A 603 10.44 26.60 0.90
N LYS A 604 10.51 27.82 1.46
CA LYS A 604 9.35 28.72 1.53
C LYS A 604 8.80 29.09 0.16
N GLN A 605 9.66 29.36 -0.82
CA GLN A 605 9.21 29.71 -2.17
C GLN A 605 8.64 28.50 -2.92
N GLY A 606 9.27 27.33 -2.81
CA GLY A 606 8.76 26.07 -3.36
C GLY A 606 7.37 25.73 -2.82
N TRP A 607 7.12 25.93 -1.51
CA TRP A 607 5.79 25.81 -0.92
C TRP A 607 4.78 26.75 -1.57
N ARG A 608 5.07 28.06 -1.60
CA ARG A 608 4.16 29.09 -2.18
C ARG A 608 3.84 28.80 -3.64
N THR A 609 4.87 28.43 -4.42
CA THR A 609 4.73 28.06 -5.82
C THR A 609 3.85 26.82 -5.98
N THR A 610 4.11 25.74 -5.23
CA THR A 610 3.31 24.50 -5.29
C THR A 610 1.87 24.73 -4.83
N TYR A 611 1.65 25.53 -3.78
CA TYR A 611 0.32 25.95 -3.34
C TYR A 611 -0.45 26.63 -4.49
N SER A 612 0.19 27.58 -5.19
CA SER A 612 -0.40 28.27 -6.34
C SER A 612 -0.67 27.36 -7.55
N TRP A 613 0.11 26.28 -7.70
CA TRP A 613 -0.05 25.30 -8.78
C TRP A 613 -1.07 24.21 -8.46
N LEU A 614 -1.41 23.97 -7.20
CA LEU A 614 -2.32 22.90 -6.82
C LEU A 614 -3.68 23.41 -6.34
N VAL A 615 -3.76 24.40 -5.46
CA VAL A 615 -5.04 24.78 -4.83
C VAL A 615 -6.05 25.30 -5.87
N GLY A 616 -7.26 24.71 -5.85
CA GLY A 616 -8.32 24.97 -6.83
C GLY A 616 -8.14 24.25 -8.19
N SER A 617 -6.96 23.69 -8.48
CA SER A 617 -6.75 22.86 -9.66
C SER A 617 -7.40 21.49 -9.54
N ARG A 618 -7.49 20.78 -10.67
CA ARG A 618 -7.96 19.40 -10.76
C ARG A 618 -6.97 18.60 -11.62
N MET A 619 -6.42 17.53 -11.07
CA MET A 619 -5.59 16.59 -11.79
C MET A 619 -6.43 15.73 -12.76
N GLN A 620 -5.86 15.44 -13.94
CA GLN A 620 -6.46 14.67 -15.03
C GLN A 620 -5.86 13.26 -15.11
N ARG A 621 -4.53 13.18 -15.15
CA ARG A 621 -3.72 11.95 -15.24
C ARG A 621 -2.28 12.23 -14.85
N CYS A 622 -1.55 11.18 -14.48
CA CYS A 622 -0.09 11.19 -14.36
C CYS A 622 0.50 10.08 -15.22
N GLY A 623 1.83 10.01 -15.31
CA GLY A 623 2.57 8.97 -16.01
C GLY A 623 4.05 9.31 -16.07
N THR A 624 4.83 8.50 -16.79
CA THR A 624 6.29 8.65 -16.82
C THR A 624 6.86 8.68 -18.24
N ALA A 625 7.96 9.40 -18.43
CA ALA A 625 8.73 9.47 -19.67
C ALA A 625 10.17 8.97 -19.47
N GLY A 626 10.74 8.37 -20.52
CA GLY A 626 12.14 7.94 -20.57
C GLY A 626 12.44 6.56 -19.94
N PRO A 627 13.71 6.11 -20.02
CA PRO A 627 14.14 4.82 -19.51
C PRO A 627 13.81 4.66 -18.02
N SER A 628 13.15 3.56 -17.66
CA SER A 628 12.69 3.28 -16.29
C SER A 628 11.82 4.40 -15.66
N GLY A 629 11.08 5.14 -16.50
CA GLY A 629 10.18 6.20 -16.04
C GLY A 629 10.89 7.37 -15.36
N SER A 630 12.11 7.70 -15.79
CA SER A 630 12.99 8.68 -15.15
C SER A 630 12.38 10.06 -14.94
N VAL A 631 11.44 10.49 -15.80
CA VAL A 631 10.69 11.74 -15.64
C VAL A 631 9.23 11.45 -15.30
N GLN A 632 8.75 12.02 -14.20
CA GLN A 632 7.34 12.05 -13.82
C GLN A 632 6.62 13.20 -14.55
N VAL A 633 5.38 12.95 -14.99
CA VAL A 633 4.56 13.91 -15.75
C VAL A 633 3.12 13.85 -15.25
N CYS A 634 2.59 14.94 -14.69
CA CYS A 634 1.19 15.04 -14.27
C CYS A 634 0.48 16.19 -14.99
N GLN A 635 -0.71 15.93 -15.54
CA GLN A 635 -1.53 16.92 -16.24
C GLN A 635 -2.70 17.40 -15.38
N LEU A 636 -2.92 18.71 -15.35
CA LEU A 636 -3.94 19.36 -14.52
C LEU A 636 -4.69 20.44 -15.32
N THR A 637 -5.93 20.68 -14.91
CA THR A 637 -6.69 21.91 -15.22
C THR A 637 -6.63 22.83 -14.00
N GLY A 638 -6.19 24.07 -14.20
CA GLY A 638 -6.10 25.07 -13.15
C GLY A 638 -7.44 25.62 -12.68
N ALA A 639 -7.42 26.37 -11.58
CA ALA A 639 -8.59 27.10 -11.09
C ALA A 639 -9.12 28.14 -12.10
N ASP A 640 -8.26 28.60 -13.02
CA ASP A 640 -8.55 29.48 -14.16
C ASP A 640 -9.11 28.73 -15.40
N GLY A 641 -9.27 27.40 -15.31
CA GLY A 641 -9.67 26.55 -16.42
C GLY A 641 -8.56 26.24 -17.44
N LYS A 642 -7.34 26.74 -17.24
CA LYS A 642 -6.21 26.52 -18.16
C LYS A 642 -5.49 25.22 -17.86
N ASN A 643 -5.07 24.52 -18.90
CA ASN A 643 -4.33 23.28 -18.75
C ASN A 643 -2.81 23.52 -18.61
N TYR A 644 -2.15 22.69 -17.80
CA TYR A 644 -0.70 22.65 -17.66
C TYR A 644 -0.23 21.26 -17.22
N SER A 645 1.03 20.97 -17.50
CA SER A 645 1.76 19.81 -17.01
C SER A 645 2.73 20.21 -15.89
N LEU A 646 2.91 19.33 -14.92
CA LEU A 646 3.99 19.36 -13.93
C LEU A 646 4.98 18.23 -14.25
N LEU A 647 6.28 18.54 -14.26
CA LEU A 647 7.35 17.60 -14.63
C LEU A 647 8.50 17.64 -13.62
N TRP A 648 9.02 16.49 -13.22
CA TRP A 648 10.24 16.34 -12.39
C TRP A 648 10.93 14.99 -12.65
N THR A 649 12.15 14.81 -12.14
CA THR A 649 12.89 13.52 -12.17
C THR A 649 13.45 13.24 -10.78
N ASP A 650 13.35 11.98 -10.33
CA ASP A 650 13.96 11.52 -9.08
C ASP A 650 15.41 11.01 -9.31
N THR A 651 15.95 11.26 -10.50
CA THR A 651 17.26 10.81 -10.98
C THR A 651 18.06 11.99 -11.57
N ALA A 652 19.04 11.72 -12.42
CA ALA A 652 19.79 12.78 -13.10
C ALA A 652 18.89 13.68 -13.98
N THR A 653 19.33 14.93 -14.15
CA THR A 653 18.68 15.91 -15.03
C THR A 653 18.41 15.32 -16.42
N SER A 654 17.17 15.39 -16.86
CA SER A 654 16.69 14.81 -18.11
C SER A 654 16.23 15.90 -19.07
N LYS A 655 16.65 15.82 -20.34
CA LYS A 655 16.12 16.68 -21.41
C LYS A 655 14.82 16.11 -21.94
N VAL A 656 13.76 16.89 -21.89
CA VAL A 656 12.40 16.49 -22.26
C VAL A 656 11.90 17.34 -23.41
N ASP A 657 11.21 16.73 -24.38
CA ASP A 657 10.50 17.46 -25.42
C ASP A 657 9.21 18.07 -24.83
N ALA A 658 9.16 19.40 -24.76
CA ALA A 658 8.03 20.18 -24.26
C ALA A 658 7.06 20.62 -25.37
N THR A 659 7.26 20.18 -26.61
CA THR A 659 6.39 20.53 -27.75
C THR A 659 4.93 20.20 -27.45
N GLY A 660 4.06 21.21 -27.60
CA GLY A 660 2.61 21.07 -27.35
C GLY A 660 2.18 21.15 -25.88
N LEU A 661 3.09 21.28 -24.91
CA LEU A 661 2.70 21.41 -23.49
C LEU A 661 2.09 22.77 -23.13
N GLY A 662 2.52 23.85 -23.80
CA GLY A 662 2.04 25.20 -23.60
C GLY A 662 3.10 26.26 -23.90
N SER A 663 2.77 27.53 -23.63
CA SER A 663 3.62 28.66 -23.99
C SER A 663 4.47 29.24 -22.84
N THR A 664 4.22 28.84 -21.58
CA THR A 664 4.92 29.36 -20.40
C THR A 664 5.52 28.24 -19.57
N LEU A 665 6.80 28.38 -19.20
CA LEU A 665 7.54 27.51 -18.29
C LEU A 665 7.75 28.27 -16.98
N CYS A 666 7.25 27.74 -15.87
CA CYS A 666 7.48 28.25 -14.52
C CYS A 666 8.28 27.24 -13.67
N ARG A 667 9.10 27.75 -12.75
CA ARG A 667 9.94 26.95 -11.83
C ARG A 667 9.53 27.18 -10.36
N LEU A 668 10.01 26.32 -9.45
CA LEU A 668 9.73 26.44 -8.01
C LEU A 668 10.15 27.78 -7.40
N ASP A 669 11.19 28.42 -7.91
CA ASP A 669 11.65 29.76 -7.49
C ASP A 669 10.65 30.89 -7.81
N GLY A 670 9.56 30.58 -8.51
CA GLY A 670 8.54 31.54 -8.95
C GLY A 670 8.86 32.22 -10.28
N SER A 671 10.03 31.95 -10.89
CA SER A 671 10.35 32.46 -12.21
C SER A 671 9.47 31.80 -13.27
N CYS A 672 8.98 32.60 -14.21
CA CYS A 672 8.24 32.15 -15.39
C CYS A 672 8.82 32.79 -16.65
N ALA A 673 8.94 32.01 -17.73
CA ALA A 673 9.43 32.47 -19.02
C ALA A 673 8.54 31.96 -20.16
N ALA A 674 8.42 32.76 -21.23
CA ALA A 674 7.81 32.30 -22.47
C ALA A 674 8.73 31.26 -23.15
N VAL A 675 8.16 30.12 -23.52
CA VAL A 675 8.88 28.96 -24.08
C VAL A 675 9.00 29.06 -25.60
N GLY A 676 8.11 29.81 -26.26
CA GLY A 676 8.20 30.10 -27.69
C GLY A 676 8.24 28.83 -28.55
N SER A 677 9.33 28.67 -29.32
CA SER A 677 9.61 27.46 -30.11
C SER A 677 10.63 26.52 -29.45
N VAL A 678 10.90 26.65 -28.15
CA VAL A 678 11.82 25.76 -27.42
C VAL A 678 11.18 24.37 -27.37
N THR A 679 11.76 23.45 -28.12
CA THR A 679 11.37 22.04 -28.11
C THR A 679 11.87 21.32 -26.87
N SER A 680 13.06 21.66 -26.33
CA SER A 680 13.66 20.90 -25.22
C SER A 680 13.84 21.70 -23.93
N VAL A 681 13.41 21.12 -22.81
CA VAL A 681 13.58 21.66 -21.45
C VAL A 681 14.39 20.71 -20.57
N ASP A 682 15.19 21.27 -19.66
CA ASP A 682 15.86 20.50 -18.60
C ASP A 682 14.91 20.29 -17.42
N VAL A 683 14.66 19.02 -17.08
CA VAL A 683 13.86 18.58 -15.94
C VAL A 683 14.79 18.03 -14.86
N THR A 684 14.62 18.48 -13.61
CA THR A 684 15.44 18.08 -12.43
C THR A 684 14.54 17.56 -11.31
N GLU A 685 15.10 17.32 -10.11
CA GLU A 685 14.29 17.03 -8.90
C GLU A 685 13.29 18.14 -8.56
N SER A 686 13.57 19.39 -8.93
CA SER A 686 12.67 20.53 -8.71
C SER A 686 11.56 20.54 -9.77
N PRO A 687 10.27 20.36 -9.39
CA PRO A 687 9.20 20.35 -10.37
C PRO A 687 9.08 21.67 -11.14
N ILE A 688 8.85 21.54 -12.44
CA ILE A 688 8.53 22.64 -13.35
C ILE A 688 7.07 22.56 -13.80
N ARG A 689 6.46 23.71 -14.06
CA ARG A 689 5.12 23.83 -14.65
C ARG A 689 5.23 24.32 -16.08
N ILE A 690 4.61 23.63 -17.03
CA ILE A 690 4.53 24.06 -18.44
C ILE A 690 3.06 24.10 -18.87
N GLY A 691 2.58 25.24 -19.36
CA GLY A 691 1.20 25.42 -19.77
C GLY A 691 0.83 26.88 -20.00
N GLY A 692 -0.47 27.18 -19.88
CA GLY A 692 -1.01 28.54 -19.97
C GLY A 692 -1.59 28.93 -21.33
#